data_AF-A0A7X9HA24-F1
#
_entry.id   AF-A0A7X9HA24-F1
#
_cell.length_a   1.000
_cell.length_b   1.000
_cell.length_c   1.000
_cell.angle_alpha   90.00
_cell.angle_beta   90.00
_cell.angle_gamma   90.00
#
_symmetry.space_group_name_H-M   'P 1'
#
loop_
_entity.id
_entity.type
_entity.pdbx_description
1 polymer ?
#
loop_
_entity_poly.entity_id
_entity_poly.type
_entity_poly.pdbx_seq_one_letter_code
_entity_poly.pdbx_strand_id
1 'polypeptide(L)'
;IKIGLVNDALKIKETFSLPKDFIQKAAQEGFISCIRSGHVDDALEIKETFNLPEEIINSLEAQEAAQEGFISCIRSGHVDDALEIREIFNLPEKAIEEKLRGEEEVRKYLELIEQELPEVYVNISSSLNKLIPFLEFIHNPEKLITNLKENYFLKNALMENNKYGPRLVSKYLELDKISHKNISSLYKWKEEIMEQNPDINPNSIEFRKLMQDRIAKYENNPETVKAIEAAGINLNEWLNYSKEDTFVLGENEDISTSEQLSQPLSRTLDELLPKYIDLLNQSLEDYEKELNNTKVLSIEQIKLIDLIKRIEEAIEKEKQEGGNERKIKGMEKGLNANKQKLEKIKDITANELLQKLINDLNSKKVNIYRLDKELNEAEDILKKEFSKETKIKINQIKEKLQKEINDFLDSFTNFREKELNQILSQALKTERAESIVQSVEEELYEILNHFDVDTKNIKSIFSPKEKTNDLEGRYMSTRVWDRNPDIDLYQGNYSPCCISIETGCGSSPYESAIADYLTDLAIQIVNIVDKEKQIPVCACWLWLGKDNKEGKPVLVIDNIEANTDYSNKYQEQFKEQITKYIKDYANSIGVKKIVMGMYYNDVNLAVKEHRNEYIKIGLNNRYDGYYLESEEERVGELV
;
A
#
# COMPACT_ATOMS: atom_id res chain seq x y z
N ILE A 1 20.72 16.40 -7.20
CA ILE A 1 19.75 16.47 -8.32
C ILE A 1 19.88 15.28 -9.26
N LYS A 2 20.88 15.17 -10.16
CA LYS A 2 20.96 14.05 -11.14
C LYS A 2 21.05 12.62 -10.59
N ILE A 3 21.29 12.48 -9.28
CA ILE A 3 21.43 11.20 -8.57
C ILE A 3 20.42 11.12 -7.40
N GLY A 4 19.25 11.75 -7.53
CA GLY A 4 18.19 11.70 -6.51
C GLY A 4 18.43 12.51 -5.23
N LEU A 5 19.64 13.00 -4.96
CA LEU A 5 19.90 13.79 -3.74
C LEU A 5 19.31 15.21 -3.82
N VAL A 6 18.03 15.35 -3.49
CA VAL A 6 17.25 16.61 -3.53
C VAL A 6 17.60 17.51 -2.36
N ASN A 7 17.61 16.97 -1.14
CA ASN A 7 17.93 17.71 0.09
C ASN A 7 19.34 18.34 0.07
N ASP A 8 20.33 17.60 -0.42
CA ASP A 8 21.69 18.13 -0.59
C ASP A 8 21.74 19.23 -1.66
N ALA A 9 20.94 19.11 -2.72
CA ALA A 9 20.87 20.12 -3.76
C ALA A 9 20.20 21.42 -3.29
N LEU A 10 19.15 21.33 -2.46
CA LEU A 10 18.54 22.48 -1.80
C LEU A 10 19.55 23.21 -0.92
N LYS A 11 20.30 22.46 -0.10
CA LYS A 11 21.33 23.01 0.76
C LYS A 11 22.42 23.74 -0.03
N ILE A 12 22.83 23.20 -1.18
CA ILE A 12 23.78 23.85 -2.09
C ILE A 12 23.18 25.13 -2.69
N LYS A 13 21.92 25.08 -3.17
CA LYS A 13 21.19 26.25 -3.69
C LYS A 13 21.18 27.39 -2.68
N GLU A 14 20.85 27.11 -1.42
CA GLU A 14 20.80 28.11 -0.35
C GLU A 14 22.19 28.64 0.01
N THR A 15 23.16 27.73 0.18
CA THR A 15 24.53 28.08 0.61
C THR A 15 25.24 28.97 -0.42
N PHE A 16 25.01 28.72 -1.72
CA PHE A 16 25.73 29.40 -2.79
C PHE A 16 24.90 30.45 -3.54
N SER A 17 23.63 30.66 -3.16
CA SER A 17 22.73 31.64 -3.79
C SER A 17 22.72 31.55 -5.32
N LEU A 18 22.58 30.33 -5.83
CA LEU A 18 22.71 30.05 -7.27
C LEU A 18 21.58 30.73 -8.09
N PRO A 19 21.85 31.14 -9.34
CA PRO A 19 20.83 31.75 -10.20
C PRO A 19 19.64 30.81 -10.45
N LYS A 20 18.42 31.37 -10.47
CA LYS A 20 17.18 30.61 -10.67
C LYS A 20 17.22 29.76 -11.95
N ASP A 21 17.66 30.33 -13.07
CA ASP A 21 17.70 29.64 -14.37
C ASP A 21 18.69 28.47 -14.37
N PHE A 22 19.81 28.60 -13.65
CA PHE A 22 20.78 27.51 -13.50
C PHE A 22 20.17 26.35 -12.70
N ILE A 23 19.46 26.67 -11.61
CA ILE A 23 18.78 25.67 -10.77
C ILE A 23 17.68 24.97 -11.57
N GLN A 24 16.86 25.73 -12.32
CA GLN A 24 15.79 25.19 -13.14
C GLN A 24 16.33 24.22 -14.19
N LYS A 25 17.40 24.59 -14.89
CA LYS A 25 18.03 23.71 -15.87
C LYS A 25 18.62 22.46 -15.22
N ALA A 26 19.30 22.60 -14.08
CA ALA A 26 19.86 21.47 -13.36
C ALA A 26 18.78 20.53 -12.80
N ALA A 27 17.66 21.09 -12.34
CA ALA A 27 16.47 20.37 -11.89
C ALA A 27 15.83 19.59 -13.04
N GLN A 28 15.62 20.22 -14.20
CA GLN A 28 15.13 19.54 -15.41
C GLN A 28 16.05 18.41 -15.84
N GLU A 29 17.36 18.64 -15.92
CA GLU A 29 18.31 17.58 -16.27
C GLU A 29 18.33 16.44 -15.23
N GLY A 30 18.13 16.77 -13.96
CA GLY A 30 18.05 15.79 -12.89
C GLY A 30 16.77 14.96 -12.93
N PHE A 31 15.63 15.60 -13.15
CA PHE A 31 14.32 14.98 -13.38
C PHE A 31 14.43 13.93 -14.49
N ILE A 32 14.92 14.33 -15.67
CA ILE A 32 15.11 13.45 -16.82
C ILE A 32 16.09 12.31 -16.53
N SER A 33 17.14 12.57 -15.74
CA SER A 33 18.13 11.55 -15.35
C SER A 33 17.53 10.50 -14.41
N CYS A 34 16.79 10.92 -13.38
CA CYS A 34 16.16 10.02 -12.42
C CYS A 34 15.14 9.12 -13.11
N ILE A 35 14.29 9.68 -13.98
CA ILE A 35 13.33 8.91 -14.80
C ILE A 35 14.05 7.86 -15.64
N ARG A 36 15.10 8.26 -16.36
CA ARG A 36 15.88 7.35 -17.22
C ARG A 36 16.48 6.17 -16.44
N SER A 37 16.81 6.38 -15.17
CA SER A 37 17.35 5.35 -14.28
C SER A 37 16.28 4.54 -13.55
N GLY A 38 14.99 4.84 -13.76
CA GLY A 38 13.88 4.17 -13.09
C GLY A 38 13.55 4.71 -11.70
N HIS A 39 14.20 5.79 -11.25
CA HIS A 39 13.95 6.42 -9.95
C HIS A 39 12.82 7.45 -10.05
N VAL A 40 11.58 6.96 -10.10
CA VAL A 40 10.38 7.78 -10.30
C VAL A 40 10.12 8.71 -9.12
N ASP A 41 10.18 8.18 -7.91
CA ASP A 41 9.96 8.96 -6.68
C ASP A 41 10.92 10.14 -6.60
N ASP A 42 12.22 9.90 -6.82
CA ASP A 42 13.24 10.94 -6.88
C ASP A 42 12.94 11.98 -7.96
N ALA A 43 12.45 11.54 -9.13
CA ALA A 43 12.10 12.46 -10.21
C ALA A 43 10.90 13.34 -9.81
N LEU A 44 9.85 12.75 -9.24
CA LEU A 44 8.69 13.50 -8.76
C LEU A 44 9.08 14.47 -7.64
N GLU A 45 9.93 14.04 -6.71
CA GLU A 45 10.46 14.90 -5.64
C GLU A 45 11.25 16.09 -6.22
N ILE A 46 12.07 15.87 -7.26
CA ILE A 46 12.77 16.95 -7.97
C ILE A 46 11.76 17.90 -8.63
N LYS A 47 10.75 17.37 -9.31
CA LYS A 47 9.72 18.18 -9.99
C LYS A 47 9.02 19.11 -9.00
N GLU A 48 8.57 18.56 -7.87
CA GLU A 48 7.89 19.29 -6.80
C GLU A 48 8.82 20.30 -6.14
N THR A 49 9.98 19.85 -5.66
CA THR A 49 10.93 20.67 -4.90
C THR A 49 11.42 21.89 -5.70
N PHE A 50 11.66 21.70 -7.00
CA PHE A 50 12.15 22.75 -7.87
C PHE A 50 11.04 23.44 -8.67
N ASN A 51 9.77 23.09 -8.47
CA ASN A 51 8.60 23.64 -9.16
C ASN A 51 8.78 23.60 -10.68
N LEU A 52 9.14 22.43 -11.22
CA LEU A 52 9.23 22.22 -12.66
C LEU A 52 7.83 22.29 -13.29
N PRO A 53 7.70 22.84 -14.51
CA PRO A 53 6.40 22.99 -15.17
C PRO A 53 5.76 21.64 -15.48
N GLU A 54 4.44 21.52 -15.38
CA GLU A 54 3.71 20.28 -15.65
C GLU A 54 3.95 19.74 -17.07
N GLU A 55 4.16 20.63 -18.03
CA GLU A 55 4.43 20.26 -19.42
C GLU A 55 5.74 19.46 -19.58
N ILE A 56 6.62 19.45 -18.58
CA ILE A 56 7.87 18.68 -18.61
C ILE A 56 7.61 17.17 -18.75
N ILE A 57 6.54 16.64 -18.14
CA ILE A 57 6.16 15.22 -18.19
C ILE A 57 5.82 14.81 -19.63
N ASN A 58 5.22 15.74 -20.38
CA ASN A 58 4.82 15.54 -21.77
C ASN A 58 5.90 15.96 -22.77
N SER A 59 7.08 16.39 -22.30
CA SER A 59 8.18 16.74 -23.20
C SER A 59 8.74 15.50 -23.89
N LEU A 60 9.20 15.65 -25.13
CA LEU A 60 9.79 14.54 -25.91
C LEU A 60 10.94 13.87 -25.13
N GLU A 61 11.77 14.68 -24.48
CA GLU A 61 12.93 14.21 -23.70
C GLU A 61 12.52 13.42 -22.45
N ALA A 62 11.43 13.82 -21.77
CA ALA A 62 10.88 13.08 -20.63
C ALA A 62 10.23 11.77 -21.07
N GLN A 63 9.50 11.78 -22.19
CA GLN A 63 8.87 10.59 -22.76
C GLN A 63 9.91 9.56 -23.20
N GLU A 64 10.99 9.99 -23.84
CA GLU A 64 12.12 9.11 -24.19
C GLU A 64 12.81 8.55 -22.94
N ALA A 65 13.08 9.40 -21.94
CA ALA A 65 13.66 8.97 -20.67
C ALA A 65 12.74 8.00 -19.91
N ALA A 66 11.43 8.22 -19.91
CA ALA A 66 10.46 7.35 -19.27
C ALA A 66 10.39 5.98 -19.96
N GLN A 67 10.47 5.93 -21.29
CA GLN A 67 10.60 4.65 -21.99
C GLN A 67 11.89 3.91 -21.61
N GLU A 68 13.02 4.61 -21.49
CA GLU A 68 14.29 4.00 -21.06
C GLU A 68 14.23 3.54 -19.60
N GLY A 69 13.65 4.34 -18.72
CA GLY A 69 13.40 4.02 -17.31
C GLY A 69 12.52 2.78 -17.16
N PHE A 70 11.42 2.72 -17.90
CA PHE A 70 10.54 1.55 -17.95
C PHE A 70 11.34 0.27 -18.25
N ILE A 71 12.16 0.31 -19.30
CA ILE A 71 12.98 -0.84 -19.70
C ILE A 71 14.04 -1.16 -18.63
N SER A 72 14.64 -0.14 -18.03
CA SER A 72 15.63 -0.30 -16.95
C SER A 72 15.03 -1.00 -15.73
N CYS A 73 13.82 -0.60 -15.31
CA CYS A 73 13.09 -1.23 -14.20
C CYS A 73 12.81 -2.71 -14.49
N ILE A 74 12.32 -3.04 -15.69
CA ILE A 74 12.12 -4.43 -16.10
C ILE A 74 13.40 -5.25 -16.05
N ARG A 75 14.53 -4.70 -16.53
CA ARG A 75 15.84 -5.37 -16.51
C ARG A 75 16.41 -5.59 -15.11
N SER A 76 15.86 -4.89 -14.12
CA SER A 76 16.21 -5.06 -12.71
C SER A 76 15.14 -5.84 -11.94
N GLY A 77 14.10 -6.33 -12.60
CA GLY A 77 13.00 -7.08 -12.00
C GLY A 77 11.96 -6.22 -11.26
N HIS A 78 12.04 -4.90 -11.36
CA HIS A 78 11.12 -3.96 -10.70
C HIS A 78 9.90 -3.69 -11.59
N VAL A 79 8.98 -4.66 -11.68
CA VAL A 79 7.80 -4.57 -12.57
C VAL A 79 6.80 -3.51 -12.12
N ASP A 80 6.57 -3.37 -10.81
CA ASP A 80 5.64 -2.36 -10.29
C ASP A 80 6.14 -0.93 -10.58
N ASP A 81 7.44 -0.65 -10.37
CA ASP A 81 8.05 0.63 -10.75
C ASP A 81 7.91 0.90 -12.26
N ALA A 82 8.07 -0.12 -13.11
CA ALA A 82 7.87 0.02 -14.54
C ALA A 82 6.40 0.37 -14.88
N LEU A 83 5.43 -0.27 -14.22
CA LEU A 83 4.01 0.05 -14.37
C LEU A 83 3.70 1.48 -13.93
N GLU A 84 4.28 1.93 -12.82
CA GLU A 84 4.17 3.29 -12.31
C GLU A 84 4.73 4.32 -13.30
N ILE A 85 5.92 4.08 -13.88
CA ILE A 85 6.47 4.92 -14.97
C ILE A 85 5.49 5.01 -16.14
N ARG A 86 4.93 3.87 -16.56
CA ARG A 86 4.01 3.83 -17.70
C ARG A 86 2.76 4.66 -17.44
N GLU A 87 2.22 4.59 -16.22
CA GLU A 87 1.02 5.31 -15.81
C GLU A 87 1.30 6.82 -15.70
N ILE A 88 2.31 7.23 -14.94
CA ILE A 88 2.65 8.65 -14.71
C ILE A 88 2.97 9.39 -16.02
N PHE A 89 3.68 8.72 -16.94
CA PHE A 89 4.07 9.34 -18.20
C PHE A 89 3.11 9.03 -19.34
N ASN A 90 2.01 8.31 -19.09
CA ASN A 90 1.01 7.89 -20.08
C ASN A 90 1.68 7.33 -21.36
N LEU A 91 2.64 6.43 -21.17
CA LEU A 91 3.50 5.96 -22.25
C LEU A 91 2.70 5.18 -23.30
N PRO A 92 2.85 5.48 -24.61
CA PRO A 92 2.14 4.75 -25.65
C PRO A 92 2.52 3.26 -25.69
N GLU A 93 1.53 2.38 -25.60
CA GLU A 93 1.72 0.91 -25.54
C GLU A 93 2.64 0.40 -26.65
N LYS A 94 2.42 0.84 -27.90
CA LYS A 94 3.24 0.45 -29.06
C LYS A 94 4.71 0.83 -28.92
N ALA A 95 5.00 2.01 -28.37
CA ALA A 95 6.37 2.50 -28.26
C ALA A 95 7.17 1.69 -27.21
N ILE A 96 6.52 1.31 -26.12
CA ILE A 96 7.11 0.44 -25.10
C ILE A 96 7.27 -0.97 -25.64
N GLU A 97 6.24 -1.52 -26.29
CA GLU A 97 6.22 -2.91 -26.75
C GLU A 97 7.38 -3.20 -27.73
N GLU A 98 7.61 -2.31 -28.69
CA GLU A 98 8.72 -2.45 -29.64
C GLU A 98 10.09 -2.47 -28.94
N LYS A 99 10.33 -1.56 -27.99
CA LYS A 99 11.57 -1.50 -27.22
C LYS A 99 11.75 -2.73 -26.36
N LEU A 100 10.72 -3.09 -25.59
CA LEU A 100 10.72 -4.21 -24.67
C LEU A 100 11.01 -5.53 -25.35
N ARG A 101 10.34 -5.81 -26.48
CA ARG A 101 10.58 -7.04 -27.25
C ARG A 101 11.93 -7.05 -27.97
N GLY A 102 12.58 -5.90 -28.12
CA GLY A 102 13.94 -5.78 -28.63
C GLY A 102 15.02 -6.13 -27.60
N GLU A 103 14.71 -6.13 -26.30
CA GLU A 103 15.66 -6.46 -25.25
C GLU A 103 16.04 -7.95 -25.28
N GLU A 104 17.34 -8.23 -25.24
CA GLU A 104 17.87 -9.59 -25.36
C GLU A 104 17.38 -10.51 -24.24
N GLU A 105 17.30 -10.00 -23.01
CA GLU A 105 16.80 -10.76 -21.84
C GLU A 105 15.33 -11.15 -21.99
N VAL A 106 14.49 -10.21 -22.44
CA VAL A 106 13.06 -10.46 -22.69
C VAL A 106 12.90 -11.49 -23.81
N ARG A 107 13.68 -11.38 -24.89
CA ARG A 107 13.64 -12.34 -25.99
C ARG A 107 14.02 -13.76 -25.53
N LYS A 108 15.11 -13.89 -24.77
CA LYS A 108 15.54 -15.18 -24.21
C LYS A 108 14.50 -15.78 -23.27
N TYR A 109 13.90 -14.94 -22.42
CA TYR A 109 12.81 -15.34 -21.54
C TYR A 109 11.63 -15.87 -22.35
N LEU A 110 11.17 -15.12 -23.36
CA LEU A 110 10.06 -15.53 -24.22
C LEU A 110 10.35 -16.81 -25.02
N GLU A 111 11.56 -16.98 -25.55
CA GLU A 111 11.99 -18.20 -26.24
C GLU A 111 11.93 -19.42 -25.30
N LEU A 112 12.34 -19.26 -24.04
CA LEU A 112 12.25 -20.32 -23.03
C LEU A 112 10.80 -20.66 -22.66
N ILE A 113 9.94 -19.64 -22.45
CA ILE A 113 8.52 -19.86 -22.16
C ILE A 113 7.81 -20.49 -23.37
N GLU A 114 8.15 -20.11 -24.61
CA GLU A 114 7.62 -20.75 -25.82
C GLU A 114 7.98 -22.24 -25.88
N GLN A 115 9.21 -22.59 -25.52
CA GLN A 115 9.68 -23.97 -25.50
C GLN A 115 9.01 -24.80 -24.40
N GLU A 116 8.97 -24.28 -23.16
CA GLU A 116 8.57 -25.05 -21.99
C GLU A 116 7.07 -24.98 -21.69
N LEU A 117 6.41 -23.89 -22.08
CA LEU A 117 5.01 -23.55 -21.79
C LEU A 117 4.34 -22.86 -23.00
N PRO A 118 4.21 -23.53 -24.15
CA PRO A 118 3.78 -22.93 -25.41
C PRO A 118 2.40 -22.24 -25.32
N GLU A 119 1.47 -22.79 -24.55
CA GLU A 119 0.15 -22.20 -24.35
C GLU A 119 0.20 -20.89 -23.55
N VAL A 120 1.08 -20.81 -22.55
CA VAL A 120 1.31 -19.58 -21.77
C VAL A 120 1.95 -18.54 -22.66
N TYR A 121 2.95 -18.93 -23.47
CA TYR A 121 3.59 -18.04 -24.44
C TYR A 121 2.57 -17.39 -25.39
N VAL A 122 1.65 -18.18 -25.97
CA VAL A 122 0.61 -17.65 -26.87
C VAL A 122 -0.25 -16.59 -26.17
N ASN A 123 -0.58 -16.79 -24.89
CA ASN A 123 -1.32 -15.80 -24.11
C ASN A 123 -0.51 -14.53 -23.87
N ILE A 124 0.67 -14.64 -23.25
CA ILE A 124 1.44 -13.47 -22.80
C ILE A 124 1.98 -12.67 -23.99
N SER A 125 2.28 -13.34 -25.11
CA SER A 125 2.76 -12.68 -26.32
C SER A 125 1.68 -11.93 -27.09
N SER A 126 0.39 -12.12 -26.78
CA SER A 126 -0.71 -11.49 -27.52
C SER A 126 -0.90 -9.99 -27.27
N SER A 127 -0.36 -9.44 -26.18
CA SER A 127 -0.40 -7.99 -25.89
C SER A 127 0.60 -7.61 -24.81
N LEU A 128 1.05 -6.35 -24.79
CA LEU A 128 1.95 -5.84 -23.76
C LEU A 128 1.35 -5.98 -22.35
N ASN A 129 0.06 -5.68 -22.19
CA ASN A 129 -0.62 -5.78 -20.88
C ASN A 129 -0.62 -7.20 -20.28
N LYS A 130 -0.58 -8.24 -21.12
CA LYS A 130 -0.46 -9.63 -20.65
C LYS A 130 0.99 -10.03 -20.42
N LEU A 131 1.94 -9.43 -21.13
CA LEU A 131 3.36 -9.71 -20.95
C LEU A 131 3.90 -9.13 -19.65
N ILE A 132 3.61 -7.86 -19.35
CA ILE A 132 4.25 -7.13 -18.24
C ILE A 132 4.19 -7.88 -16.90
N PRO A 133 3.02 -8.39 -16.46
CA PRO A 133 2.93 -9.11 -15.20
C PRO A 133 3.86 -10.33 -15.10
N PHE A 134 4.19 -10.97 -16.23
CA PHE A 134 5.05 -12.16 -16.26
C PHE A 134 6.55 -11.84 -16.23
N LEU A 135 6.91 -10.58 -16.47
CA LEU A 135 8.31 -10.14 -16.42
C LEU A 135 8.88 -10.17 -15.00
N GLU A 136 8.06 -10.34 -13.96
CA GLU A 136 8.54 -10.59 -12.60
C GLU A 136 9.43 -11.85 -12.54
N PHE A 137 9.19 -12.81 -13.44
CA PHE A 137 9.95 -14.05 -13.54
C PHE A 137 11.14 -13.97 -14.49
N ILE A 138 11.46 -12.80 -15.06
CA ILE A 138 12.48 -12.69 -16.12
C ILE A 138 13.87 -13.17 -15.66
N HIS A 139 14.21 -12.94 -14.39
CA HIS A 139 15.47 -13.37 -13.79
C HIS A 139 15.40 -14.78 -13.15
N ASN A 140 14.21 -15.35 -13.03
CA ASN A 140 14.01 -16.70 -12.48
C ASN A 140 12.84 -17.44 -13.18
N PRO A 141 12.95 -17.71 -14.49
CA PRO A 141 11.88 -18.35 -15.26
C PRO A 141 11.59 -19.78 -14.79
N GLU A 142 12.58 -20.45 -14.20
CA GLU A 142 12.44 -21.81 -13.67
C GLU A 142 11.47 -21.88 -12.50
N LYS A 143 11.34 -20.81 -11.69
CA LYS A 143 10.31 -20.72 -10.63
C LYS A 143 8.92 -20.81 -11.25
N LEU A 144 8.65 -20.03 -12.31
CA LEU A 144 7.40 -20.06 -13.05
C LEU A 144 7.14 -21.44 -13.69
N ILE A 145 8.14 -21.97 -14.40
CA ILE A 145 8.03 -23.25 -15.13
C ILE A 145 7.77 -24.41 -14.17
N THR A 146 8.55 -24.52 -13.10
CA THR A 146 8.40 -25.58 -12.09
C THR A 146 7.02 -25.50 -11.45
N ASN A 147 6.59 -24.31 -11.02
CA ASN A 147 5.34 -24.16 -10.30
C ASN A 147 4.12 -24.53 -11.17
N LEU A 148 4.13 -24.15 -12.45
CA LEU A 148 3.06 -24.52 -13.39
C LEU A 148 3.05 -26.00 -13.76
N LYS A 149 4.22 -26.64 -13.80
CA LYS A 149 4.33 -28.09 -14.04
C LYS A 149 3.85 -28.91 -12.85
N GLU A 150 4.14 -28.47 -11.63
CA GLU A 150 3.76 -29.16 -10.40
C GLU A 150 2.30 -28.90 -10.00
N ASN A 151 1.77 -27.70 -10.32
CA ASN A 151 0.44 -27.25 -9.93
C ASN A 151 -0.36 -26.83 -11.16
N TYR A 152 -0.93 -27.82 -11.87
CA TYR A 152 -1.60 -27.58 -13.16
C TYR A 152 -2.69 -26.50 -13.13
N PHE A 153 -3.41 -26.35 -12.02
CA PHE A 153 -4.49 -25.36 -11.88
C PHE A 153 -3.98 -23.91 -11.92
N LEU A 154 -2.70 -23.67 -11.58
CA LEU A 154 -2.09 -22.34 -11.65
C LEU A 154 -2.01 -21.82 -13.09
N LYS A 155 -1.99 -22.72 -14.07
CA LYS A 155 -2.12 -22.33 -15.48
C LYS A 155 -3.48 -21.69 -15.74
N ASN A 156 -4.56 -22.24 -15.20
CA ASN A 156 -5.89 -21.67 -15.34
C ASN A 156 -5.98 -20.32 -14.61
N ALA A 157 -5.44 -20.23 -13.40
CA ALA A 157 -5.34 -18.97 -12.65
C ALA A 157 -4.69 -17.84 -13.47
N LEU A 158 -3.58 -18.15 -14.14
CA LEU A 158 -2.87 -17.20 -15.01
C LEU A 158 -3.71 -16.75 -16.22
N MET A 159 -4.34 -17.71 -16.88
CA MET A 159 -5.02 -17.47 -18.16
C MET A 159 -6.34 -16.72 -17.99
N GLU A 160 -7.06 -17.01 -16.90
CA GLU A 160 -8.34 -16.37 -16.58
C GLU A 160 -8.15 -15.01 -15.89
N ASN A 161 -7.03 -14.80 -15.17
CA ASN A 161 -6.68 -13.51 -14.58
C ASN A 161 -5.24 -13.11 -14.90
N ASN A 162 -5.02 -12.50 -16.07
CA ASN A 162 -3.68 -12.06 -16.49
C ASN A 162 -3.10 -10.95 -15.61
N LYS A 163 -3.93 -10.24 -14.83
CA LYS A 163 -3.48 -9.11 -13.99
C LYS A 163 -2.84 -9.62 -12.69
N TYR A 164 -3.52 -10.51 -11.98
CA TYR A 164 -3.11 -10.95 -10.64
C TYR A 164 -2.82 -12.45 -10.52
N GLY A 165 -3.14 -13.25 -11.54
CA GLY A 165 -2.70 -14.64 -11.65
C GLY A 165 -1.19 -14.82 -11.42
N PRO A 166 -0.31 -13.99 -12.01
CA PRO A 166 1.13 -14.06 -11.80
C PRO A 166 1.54 -13.91 -10.32
N ARG A 167 0.89 -13.01 -9.58
CA ARG A 167 1.10 -12.82 -8.14
C ARG A 167 0.83 -14.10 -7.34
N LEU A 168 -0.27 -14.82 -7.67
CA LEU A 168 -0.52 -16.15 -7.08
C LEU A 168 0.60 -17.13 -7.43
N VAL A 169 1.04 -17.21 -8.68
CA VAL A 169 2.12 -18.13 -9.08
C VAL A 169 3.44 -17.79 -8.40
N SER A 170 3.72 -16.50 -8.21
CA SER A 170 4.91 -16.02 -7.51
C SER A 170 4.90 -16.45 -6.05
N LYS A 171 3.75 -16.29 -5.39
CA LYS A 171 3.59 -16.58 -3.96
C LYS A 171 3.37 -18.06 -3.64
N TYR A 172 2.74 -18.82 -4.53
CA TYR A 172 2.14 -20.11 -4.18
C TYR A 172 3.11 -21.08 -3.47
N LEU A 173 4.33 -21.27 -3.96
CA LEU A 173 5.29 -22.21 -3.34
C LEU A 173 5.76 -21.80 -1.93
N GLU A 174 5.62 -20.53 -1.58
CA GLU A 174 5.97 -20.00 -0.25
C GLU A 174 4.82 -20.19 0.74
N LEU A 175 3.61 -20.45 0.26
CA LEU A 175 2.45 -20.61 1.10
C LEU A 175 2.49 -21.91 1.92
N ASP A 176 1.82 -21.86 3.06
CA ASP A 176 1.68 -23.00 3.95
C ASP A 176 0.75 -24.08 3.37
N LYS A 177 0.77 -25.25 4.03
CA LYS A 177 0.00 -26.42 3.56
C LYS A 177 -1.50 -26.18 3.54
N ILE A 178 -2.01 -25.35 4.45
CA ILE A 178 -3.45 -25.06 4.54
C ILE A 178 -3.86 -24.18 3.35
N SER A 179 -3.09 -23.11 3.07
CA SER A 179 -3.31 -22.23 1.93
C SER A 179 -3.23 -22.99 0.60
N HIS A 180 -2.23 -23.86 0.42
CA HIS A 180 -2.16 -24.76 -0.75
C HIS A 180 -3.43 -25.58 -0.92
N LYS A 181 -3.91 -26.18 0.17
CA LYS A 181 -5.10 -27.02 0.16
C LYS A 181 -6.36 -26.22 -0.18
N ASN A 182 -6.54 -25.03 0.40
CA ASN A 182 -7.68 -24.16 0.13
C ASN A 182 -7.70 -23.74 -1.33
N ILE A 183 -6.60 -23.16 -1.82
CA ILE A 183 -6.49 -22.62 -3.19
C ILE A 183 -6.69 -23.73 -4.22
N SER A 184 -5.95 -24.85 -4.09
CA SER A 184 -6.07 -25.96 -5.05
C SER A 184 -7.47 -26.60 -5.04
N SER A 185 -8.15 -26.64 -3.88
CA SER A 185 -9.52 -27.15 -3.79
C SER A 185 -10.52 -26.25 -4.50
N LEU A 186 -10.40 -24.92 -4.35
CA LEU A 186 -11.26 -23.94 -5.01
C LEU A 186 -11.18 -24.06 -6.54
N TYR A 187 -9.96 -24.10 -7.10
CA TYR A 187 -9.77 -24.26 -8.54
C TYR A 187 -10.28 -25.62 -9.03
N LYS A 188 -10.00 -26.70 -8.31
CA LYS A 188 -10.52 -28.03 -8.64
C LYS A 188 -12.05 -28.06 -8.67
N TRP A 189 -12.72 -27.45 -7.69
CA TRP A 189 -14.18 -27.41 -7.67
C TRP A 189 -14.75 -26.59 -8.81
N LYS A 190 -14.15 -25.43 -9.12
CA LYS A 190 -14.51 -24.63 -10.28
C LYS A 190 -14.42 -25.46 -11.57
N GLU A 191 -13.30 -26.14 -11.80
CA GLU A 191 -13.10 -26.99 -12.97
C GLU A 191 -14.15 -28.09 -13.06
N GLU A 192 -14.37 -28.85 -11.99
CA GLU A 192 -15.40 -29.90 -11.97
C GLU A 192 -16.82 -29.35 -12.24
N ILE A 193 -17.14 -28.15 -11.73
CA ILE A 193 -18.43 -27.50 -11.95
C ILE A 193 -18.57 -27.08 -13.42
N MET A 194 -17.53 -26.49 -14.00
CA MET A 194 -17.54 -26.04 -15.40
C MET A 194 -17.55 -27.22 -16.37
N GLU A 195 -16.86 -28.33 -16.07
CA GLU A 195 -16.94 -29.57 -16.87
C GLU A 195 -18.36 -30.15 -16.87
N GLN A 196 -19.04 -30.12 -15.72
CA GLN A 196 -20.41 -30.61 -15.58
C GLN A 196 -21.45 -29.64 -16.16
N ASN A 197 -21.11 -28.36 -16.24
CA ASN A 197 -21.99 -27.28 -16.69
C ASN A 197 -21.22 -26.34 -17.65
N PRO A 198 -20.93 -26.75 -18.90
CA PRO A 198 -20.03 -26.01 -19.80
C PRO A 198 -20.42 -24.55 -20.09
N ASP A 199 -21.72 -24.24 -20.04
CA ASP A 199 -22.24 -22.90 -20.33
C ASP A 199 -22.44 -22.05 -19.05
N ILE A 200 -22.04 -22.54 -17.88
CA ILE A 200 -22.21 -21.80 -16.63
C ILE A 200 -21.28 -20.59 -16.59
N ASN A 201 -21.83 -19.41 -16.29
CA ASN A 201 -21.01 -18.24 -16.02
C ASN A 201 -20.41 -18.38 -14.60
N PRO A 202 -19.08 -18.36 -14.42
CA PRO A 202 -18.47 -18.47 -13.10
C PRO A 202 -18.78 -17.28 -12.19
N ASN A 203 -19.29 -16.17 -12.73
CA ASN A 203 -19.73 -14.99 -11.98
C ASN A 203 -21.26 -14.95 -11.81
N SER A 204 -21.90 -16.12 -11.65
CA SER A 204 -23.35 -16.26 -11.51
C SER A 204 -23.75 -16.86 -10.16
N ILE A 205 -25.00 -16.64 -9.78
CA ILE A 205 -25.59 -17.25 -8.59
C ILE A 205 -25.69 -18.77 -8.72
N GLU A 206 -25.91 -19.30 -9.92
CA GLU A 206 -25.93 -20.73 -10.18
C GLU A 206 -24.56 -21.35 -9.89
N PHE A 207 -23.48 -20.72 -10.35
CA PHE A 207 -22.12 -21.16 -10.04
C PHE A 207 -21.84 -21.09 -8.54
N ARG A 208 -22.18 -19.96 -7.90
CA ARG A 208 -22.00 -19.78 -6.45
C ARG A 208 -22.70 -20.87 -5.64
N LYS A 209 -23.93 -21.23 -5.99
CA LYS A 209 -24.68 -22.33 -5.34
C LYS A 209 -23.89 -23.63 -5.39
N LEU A 210 -23.40 -23.99 -6.58
CA LEU A 210 -22.62 -25.22 -6.78
C LEU A 210 -21.28 -25.16 -6.03
N MET A 211 -20.59 -24.02 -6.01
CA MET A 211 -19.36 -23.84 -5.23
C MET A 211 -19.62 -24.00 -3.73
N GLN A 212 -20.66 -23.35 -3.20
CA GLN A 212 -20.98 -23.44 -1.77
C GLN A 212 -21.44 -24.85 -1.37
N ASP A 213 -22.07 -25.61 -2.25
CA ASP A 213 -22.38 -27.04 -2.02
C ASP A 213 -21.13 -27.93 -1.89
N ARG A 214 -20.00 -27.50 -2.48
CA ARG A 214 -18.69 -28.15 -2.27
C ARG A 214 -18.07 -27.69 -0.96
N ILE A 215 -18.05 -26.38 -0.71
CA ILE A 215 -17.46 -25.77 0.50
C ILE A 215 -18.19 -26.24 1.77
N ALA A 216 -19.51 -26.44 1.73
CA ALA A 216 -20.30 -26.94 2.86
C ALA A 216 -19.85 -28.30 3.39
N LYS A 217 -19.09 -29.07 2.58
CA LYS A 217 -18.55 -30.39 2.94
C LYS A 217 -17.06 -30.35 3.29
N TYR A 218 -16.45 -29.17 3.24
CA TYR A 218 -15.02 -28.95 3.39
C TYR A 218 -14.66 -28.51 4.81
N GLU A 219 -13.64 -29.14 5.39
CA GLU A 219 -13.11 -28.84 6.73
C GLU A 219 -14.20 -28.68 7.80
N ASN A 220 -14.27 -27.52 8.45
CA ASN A 220 -15.16 -27.24 9.55
C ASN A 220 -16.54 -26.72 9.11
N ASN A 221 -16.75 -26.50 7.81
CA ASN A 221 -18.02 -25.99 7.28
C ASN A 221 -19.25 -26.85 7.62
N PRO A 222 -19.18 -28.20 7.73
CA PRO A 222 -20.32 -28.99 8.20
C PRO A 222 -20.81 -28.59 9.59
N GLU A 223 -19.90 -28.21 10.50
CA GLU A 223 -20.26 -27.74 11.84
C GLU A 223 -20.66 -26.25 11.80
N THR A 224 -20.02 -25.44 10.96
CA THR A 224 -20.41 -24.04 10.73
C THR A 224 -21.85 -23.94 10.20
N VAL A 225 -22.24 -24.77 9.22
CA VAL A 225 -23.60 -24.84 8.69
C VAL A 225 -24.61 -25.15 9.80
N LYS A 226 -24.34 -26.17 10.62
CA LYS A 226 -25.20 -26.50 11.77
C LYS A 226 -25.28 -25.35 12.77
N ALA A 227 -24.18 -24.64 13.01
CA ALA A 227 -24.12 -23.52 13.94
C ALA A 227 -24.92 -22.31 13.45
N ILE A 228 -24.90 -22.02 12.15
CA ILE A 228 -25.70 -20.97 11.50
C ILE A 228 -27.18 -21.31 11.60
N GLU A 229 -27.58 -22.54 11.24
CA GLU A 229 -28.96 -22.99 11.33
C GLU A 229 -29.47 -22.98 12.78
N ALA A 230 -28.65 -23.43 13.74
CA ALA A 230 -28.98 -23.40 15.16
C ALA A 230 -29.12 -21.97 15.72
N ALA A 231 -28.47 -20.99 15.09
CA ALA A 231 -28.64 -19.57 15.42
C ALA A 231 -29.94 -18.97 14.85
N GLY A 232 -30.73 -19.73 14.09
CA GLY A 232 -31.97 -19.28 13.47
C GLY A 232 -31.76 -18.40 12.25
N ILE A 233 -30.56 -18.41 11.67
CA ILE A 233 -30.20 -17.63 10.48
C ILE A 233 -30.63 -18.40 9.23
N ASN A 234 -31.22 -17.71 8.25
CA ASN A 234 -31.58 -18.33 6.98
C ASN A 234 -30.33 -18.63 6.15
N LEU A 235 -29.84 -19.86 6.24
CA LEU A 235 -28.63 -20.32 5.57
C LEU A 235 -28.68 -20.12 4.05
N ASN A 236 -29.80 -20.41 3.40
CA ASN A 236 -29.88 -20.26 1.95
C ASN A 236 -29.78 -18.79 1.51
N GLU A 237 -30.40 -17.87 2.24
CA GLU A 237 -30.25 -16.44 1.93
C GLU A 237 -28.83 -15.97 2.25
N TRP A 238 -28.20 -16.43 3.34
CA TRP A 238 -26.81 -16.09 3.68
C TRP A 238 -25.79 -16.62 2.65
N LEU A 239 -26.04 -17.79 2.08
CA LEU A 239 -25.14 -18.37 1.09
C LEU A 239 -25.45 -17.82 -0.31
N ASN A 240 -26.73 -17.75 -0.67
CA ASN A 240 -27.16 -17.55 -2.05
C ASN A 240 -28.03 -16.32 -2.22
N TYR A 241 -27.69 -15.22 -1.53
CA TYR A 241 -28.41 -13.96 -1.68
C TYR A 241 -28.36 -13.51 -3.14
N SER A 242 -29.54 -13.45 -3.77
CA SER A 242 -29.68 -13.31 -5.22
C SER A 242 -29.81 -11.87 -5.70
N LYS A 243 -29.99 -10.93 -4.77
CA LYS A 243 -30.20 -9.52 -5.11
C LYS A 243 -28.89 -8.92 -5.62
N GLU A 244 -28.98 -8.21 -6.74
CA GLU A 244 -27.94 -7.35 -7.26
C GLU A 244 -28.55 -5.96 -7.43
N ASP A 245 -28.01 -4.97 -6.72
CA ASP A 245 -28.44 -3.59 -6.84
C ASP A 245 -27.51 -2.86 -7.80
N THR A 246 -28.06 -2.24 -8.85
CA THR A 246 -27.30 -1.44 -9.81
C THR A 246 -27.48 0.04 -9.55
N PHE A 247 -26.42 0.80 -9.78
CA PHE A 247 -26.42 2.26 -9.70
C PHE A 247 -25.43 2.85 -10.71
N VAL A 248 -25.52 4.15 -10.94
CA VAL A 248 -24.65 4.88 -11.86
C VAL A 248 -23.93 5.93 -11.05
N LEU A 249 -22.61 6.05 -11.23
CA LEU A 249 -21.83 7.09 -10.56
C LEU A 249 -22.28 8.46 -11.07
N GLY A 250 -22.72 9.32 -10.15
CA GLY A 250 -23.09 10.71 -10.44
C GLY A 250 -21.89 11.62 -10.70
N GLU A 251 -22.10 12.93 -10.60
CA GLU A 251 -21.01 13.91 -10.60
C GLU A 251 -20.02 13.60 -9.47
N ASN A 252 -18.73 13.86 -9.70
CA ASN A 252 -17.70 13.72 -8.67
C ASN A 252 -18.10 14.50 -7.41
N GLU A 253 -18.09 13.84 -6.26
CA GLU A 253 -18.38 14.47 -4.98
C GLU A 253 -17.26 15.46 -4.65
N ASP A 254 -17.62 16.69 -4.25
CA ASP A 254 -16.67 17.71 -3.77
C ASP A 254 -16.27 17.39 -2.32
N ILE A 255 -15.56 16.27 -2.16
CA ILE A 255 -15.04 15.83 -0.87
C ILE A 255 -13.88 16.75 -0.49
N SER A 256 -13.96 17.32 0.72
CA SER A 256 -12.96 18.22 1.29
C SER A 256 -11.59 17.54 1.34
N THR A 257 -10.51 18.31 1.25
CA THR A 257 -9.17 17.73 1.45
C THR A 257 -8.99 17.23 2.87
N SER A 258 -9.54 17.92 3.89
CA SER A 258 -9.48 17.40 5.27
C SER A 258 -10.19 16.05 5.43
N GLU A 259 -11.24 15.83 4.65
CA GLU A 259 -12.03 14.60 4.70
C GLU A 259 -11.30 13.44 4.02
N GLN A 260 -10.65 13.69 2.87
CA GLN A 260 -9.75 12.73 2.22
C GLN A 260 -8.55 12.35 3.11
N LEU A 261 -8.02 13.29 3.89
CA LEU A 261 -6.85 13.06 4.76
C LEU A 261 -7.19 12.36 6.07
N SER A 262 -8.45 12.38 6.51
CA SER A 262 -8.83 11.97 7.87
C SER A 262 -8.38 10.55 8.21
N GLN A 263 -8.62 9.57 7.33
CA GLN A 263 -8.28 8.17 7.59
C GLN A 263 -6.76 7.91 7.50
N PRO A 264 -6.07 8.28 6.40
CA PRO A 264 -4.61 8.08 6.29
C PRO A 264 -3.82 8.77 7.41
N LEU A 265 -4.22 9.98 7.81
CA LEU A 265 -3.58 10.68 8.92
C LEU A 265 -3.83 9.99 10.26
N SER A 266 -5.05 9.50 10.51
CA SER A 266 -5.37 8.77 11.75
C SER A 266 -4.52 7.50 11.88
N ARG A 267 -4.45 6.66 10.84
CA ARG A 267 -3.63 5.44 10.85
C ARG A 267 -2.14 5.76 11.06
N THR A 268 -1.63 6.76 10.35
CA THR A 268 -0.21 7.14 10.45
C THR A 268 0.15 7.77 11.80
N LEU A 269 -0.65 8.72 12.29
CA LEU A 269 -0.29 9.54 13.43
C LEU A 269 -0.79 8.98 14.76
N ASP A 270 -1.99 8.40 14.81
CA ASP A 270 -2.60 7.93 16.06
C ASP A 270 -2.42 6.44 16.32
N GLU A 271 -2.20 5.65 15.28
CA GLU A 271 -1.99 4.22 15.43
C GLU A 271 -0.52 3.85 15.29
N LEU A 272 0.08 4.10 14.12
CA LEU A 272 1.44 3.67 13.84
C LEU A 272 2.47 4.33 14.76
N LEU A 273 2.53 5.66 14.81
CA LEU A 273 3.58 6.36 15.56
C LEU A 273 3.59 5.96 17.05
N PRO A 274 2.45 5.91 17.77
CA PRO A 274 2.43 5.46 19.16
C PRO A 274 2.82 3.99 19.31
N LYS A 275 2.27 3.07 18.49
CA LYS A 275 2.61 1.64 18.55
C LYS A 275 4.10 1.41 18.30
N TYR A 276 4.69 2.11 17.32
CA TYR A 276 6.12 2.05 17.03
C TYR A 276 6.97 2.49 18.21
N ILE A 277 6.64 3.63 18.82
CA ILE A 277 7.37 4.16 19.98
C ILE A 277 7.24 3.22 21.18
N ASP A 278 6.04 2.73 21.47
CA ASP A 278 5.78 1.85 22.60
C ASP A 278 6.53 0.53 22.46
N LEU A 279 6.46 -0.11 21.29
CA LEU A 279 7.15 -1.35 21.03
C LEU A 279 8.68 -1.15 21.09
N LEU A 280 9.19 -0.08 20.47
CA LEU A 280 10.60 0.25 20.54
C LEU A 280 11.06 0.45 21.99
N ASN A 281 10.30 1.17 22.82
CA ASN A 281 10.65 1.36 24.22
C ASN A 281 10.69 0.03 24.98
N GLN A 282 9.72 -0.85 24.75
CA GLN A 282 9.70 -2.20 25.33
C GLN A 282 10.93 -3.02 24.94
N SER A 283 11.30 -3.03 23.65
CA SER A 283 12.50 -3.73 23.17
C SER A 283 13.81 -3.15 23.74
N LEU A 284 13.80 -1.90 24.22
CA LEU A 284 14.96 -1.21 24.77
C LEU A 284 15.04 -1.24 26.31
N GLU A 285 14.04 -1.77 27.02
CA GLU A 285 13.99 -1.78 28.49
C GLU A 285 15.24 -2.41 29.13
N ASP A 286 15.66 -3.57 28.62
CA ASP A 286 16.84 -4.30 29.12
C ASP A 286 18.17 -3.56 28.87
N TYR A 287 18.17 -2.57 27.97
CA TYR A 287 19.35 -1.83 27.53
C TYR A 287 19.42 -0.40 28.09
N GLU A 288 18.47 0.01 28.93
CA GLU A 288 18.33 1.38 29.44
C GLU A 288 19.65 1.94 30.01
N LYS A 289 20.39 1.12 30.77
CA LYS A 289 21.68 1.53 31.35
C LYS A 289 22.76 1.76 30.30
N GLU A 290 22.84 0.94 29.27
CA GLU A 290 23.82 1.11 28.19
C GLU A 290 23.49 2.37 27.38
N LEU A 291 22.21 2.58 27.06
CA LEU A 291 21.74 3.72 26.29
C LEU A 291 21.92 5.07 27.01
N ASN A 292 21.71 5.11 28.33
CA ASN A 292 21.89 6.32 29.13
C ASN A 292 23.36 6.65 29.41
N ASN A 293 24.27 5.67 29.37
CA ASN A 293 25.68 5.90 29.69
C ASN A 293 26.57 6.05 28.44
N THR A 294 26.11 5.59 27.27
CA THR A 294 26.90 5.64 26.05
C THR A 294 26.71 6.97 25.33
N LYS A 295 27.81 7.71 25.16
CA LYS A 295 27.84 8.90 24.31
C LYS A 295 27.93 8.47 22.86
N VAL A 296 27.03 9.01 22.03
CA VAL A 296 26.95 8.69 20.60
C VAL A 296 27.17 9.94 19.78
N LEU A 297 27.66 9.74 18.56
CA LEU A 297 27.73 10.80 17.58
C LEU A 297 26.34 10.99 16.97
N SER A 298 25.84 12.22 17.05
CA SER A 298 24.68 12.64 16.27
C SER A 298 24.98 12.62 14.77
N ILE A 299 23.93 12.58 13.96
CA ILE A 299 24.06 12.60 12.50
C ILE A 299 24.75 13.87 12.00
N GLU A 300 24.54 15.01 12.67
CA GLU A 300 25.26 16.25 12.38
C GLU A 300 26.77 16.06 12.60
N GLN A 301 27.17 15.45 13.71
CA GLN A 301 28.58 15.16 13.99
C GLN A 301 29.18 14.20 12.98
N ILE A 302 28.45 13.13 12.61
CA ILE A 302 28.91 12.13 11.63
C ILE A 302 29.11 12.76 10.26
N LYS A 303 28.12 13.52 9.77
CA LYS A 303 28.23 14.26 8.49
C LYS A 303 29.41 15.24 8.50
N LEU A 304 29.65 15.90 9.63
CA LEU A 304 30.73 16.85 9.79
C LEU A 304 32.11 16.15 9.83
N ILE A 305 32.22 15.00 10.48
CA ILE A 305 33.42 14.15 10.51
C ILE A 305 33.75 13.65 9.09
N ASP A 306 32.77 13.15 8.35
CA ASP A 306 32.97 12.70 6.96
C ASP A 306 33.37 13.85 6.02
N LEU A 307 32.80 15.04 6.23
CA LEU A 307 33.21 16.23 5.49
C LEU A 307 34.66 16.63 5.82
N ILE A 308 35.02 16.62 7.10
CA ILE A 308 36.39 16.90 7.56
C ILE A 308 37.37 15.92 6.91
N LYS A 309 37.06 14.62 6.91
CA LYS A 309 37.89 13.58 6.29
C LYS A 309 38.05 13.79 4.78
N ARG A 310 36.97 14.07 4.06
CA ARG A 310 37.02 14.37 2.61
C ARG A 310 37.86 15.61 2.30
N ILE A 311 37.79 16.64 3.14
CA ILE A 311 38.62 17.84 2.97
C ILE A 311 40.10 17.50 3.22
N GLU A 312 40.41 16.68 4.23
CA GLU A 312 41.77 16.22 4.52
C GLU A 312 42.36 15.43 3.34
N GLU A 313 41.62 14.46 2.80
CA GLU A 313 42.02 13.68 1.62
C GLU A 313 42.23 14.56 0.39
N ALA A 314 41.35 15.56 0.16
CA ALA A 314 41.48 16.50 -0.94
C ALA A 314 42.72 17.40 -0.80
N ILE A 315 43.05 17.84 0.42
CA ILE A 315 44.26 18.63 0.71
C ILE A 315 45.51 17.78 0.42
N GLU A 316 45.51 16.52 0.85
CA GLU A 316 46.65 15.62 0.66
C GLU A 316 46.90 15.32 -0.82
N LYS A 317 45.84 15.07 -1.58
CA LYS A 317 45.92 14.88 -3.03
C LYS A 317 46.48 16.11 -3.75
N GLU A 318 45.98 17.31 -3.44
CA GLU A 318 46.49 18.56 -4.03
C GLU A 318 47.96 18.83 -3.66
N LYS A 319 48.40 18.45 -2.46
CA LYS A 319 49.81 18.54 -2.06
C LYS A 319 50.70 17.58 -2.88
N GLN A 320 50.21 16.39 -3.20
CA GLN A 320 50.95 15.39 -3.99
C GLN A 320 51.05 15.75 -5.48
N GLU A 321 50.01 16.39 -6.04
CA GLU A 321 49.93 16.73 -7.46
C GLU A 321 50.62 18.08 -7.81
N GLY A 322 51.30 18.72 -6.86
CA GLY A 322 51.95 20.02 -7.06
C GLY A 322 50.96 21.18 -7.21
N GLY A 323 49.79 21.05 -6.56
CA GLY A 323 48.66 21.96 -6.65
C GLY A 323 48.92 23.37 -6.13
N ASN A 324 48.01 24.29 -6.46
CA ASN A 324 48.12 25.72 -6.15
C ASN A 324 48.02 25.99 -4.63
N GLU A 325 49.07 26.58 -4.04
CA GLU A 325 49.14 26.95 -2.60
C GLU A 325 47.93 27.77 -2.10
N ARG A 326 47.37 28.64 -2.94
CA ARG A 326 46.21 29.47 -2.55
C ARG A 326 44.94 28.62 -2.40
N LYS A 327 44.81 27.56 -3.20
CA LYS A 327 43.71 26.60 -3.13
C LYS A 327 43.82 25.77 -1.85
N ILE A 328 45.02 25.26 -1.55
CA ILE A 328 45.32 24.49 -0.33
C ILE A 328 45.00 25.31 0.93
N LYS A 329 45.45 26.58 1.00
CA LYS A 329 45.12 27.48 2.13
C LYS A 329 43.61 27.72 2.30
N GLY A 330 42.86 27.76 1.19
CA GLY A 330 41.40 27.86 1.22
C GLY A 330 40.74 26.64 1.84
N MET A 331 41.20 25.44 1.46
CA MET A 331 40.71 24.17 2.03
C MET A 331 41.08 24.03 3.51
N GLU A 332 42.31 24.37 3.90
CA GLU A 332 42.75 24.34 5.31
C GLU A 332 41.91 25.28 6.20
N LYS A 333 41.51 26.44 5.67
CA LYS A 333 40.58 27.34 6.37
C LYS A 333 39.19 26.72 6.55
N GLY A 334 38.67 26.06 5.51
CA GLY A 334 37.40 25.31 5.58
C GLY A 334 37.46 24.14 6.55
N LEU A 335 38.58 23.41 6.57
CA LEU A 335 38.85 22.32 7.51
C LEU A 335 38.78 22.81 8.96
N ASN A 336 39.51 23.87 9.29
CA ASN A 336 39.50 24.44 10.65
C ASN A 336 38.13 24.95 11.07
N ALA A 337 37.37 25.57 10.16
CA ALA A 337 36.01 26.03 10.45
C ALA A 337 35.07 24.86 10.80
N ASN A 338 35.19 23.73 10.10
CA ASN A 338 34.37 22.54 10.40
C ASN A 338 34.84 21.82 11.67
N LYS A 339 36.15 21.74 11.95
CA LYS A 339 36.66 21.21 13.23
C LYS A 339 36.15 22.02 14.43
N GLN A 340 36.17 23.35 14.34
CA GLN A 340 35.61 24.22 15.39
C GLN A 340 34.08 24.09 15.56
N LYS A 341 33.35 23.76 14.50
CA LYS A 341 31.91 23.44 14.61
C LYS A 341 31.72 22.12 15.34
N LEU A 342 32.53 21.10 15.05
CA LEU A 342 32.46 19.78 15.67
C LEU A 342 32.67 19.87 17.19
N GLU A 343 33.69 20.63 17.61
CA GLU A 343 34.01 20.85 19.04
C GLU A 343 32.89 21.56 19.83
N LYS A 344 32.00 22.29 19.14
CA LYS A 344 30.89 23.01 19.79
C LYS A 344 29.65 22.16 20.00
N ILE A 345 29.54 21.01 19.31
CA ILE A 345 28.40 20.11 19.47
C ILE A 345 28.58 19.36 20.77
N LYS A 346 27.60 19.44 21.67
CA LYS A 346 27.65 18.79 22.98
C LYS A 346 27.48 17.27 22.85
N ASP A 347 28.18 16.54 23.70
CA ASP A 347 28.05 15.09 23.81
C ASP A 347 26.65 14.71 24.31
N ILE A 348 25.94 13.91 23.52
CA ILE A 348 24.60 13.41 23.81
C ILE A 348 24.65 11.90 24.05
N THR A 349 23.84 11.39 24.97
CA THR A 349 23.70 9.95 25.16
C THR A 349 22.83 9.34 24.05
N ALA A 350 22.90 8.03 23.85
CA ALA A 350 22.04 7.34 22.88
C ALA A 350 20.56 7.59 23.19
N ASN A 351 20.17 7.46 24.47
CA ASN A 351 18.79 7.69 24.89
C ASN A 351 18.35 9.15 24.71
N GLU A 352 19.18 10.13 25.08
CA GLU A 352 18.88 11.55 24.87
C GLU A 352 18.64 11.89 23.39
N LEU A 353 19.42 11.29 22.49
CA LEU A 353 19.26 11.48 21.05
C LEU A 353 18.00 10.81 20.52
N LEU A 354 17.70 9.58 20.97
CA LEU A 354 16.48 8.85 20.62
C LEU A 354 15.24 9.65 21.00
N GLN A 355 15.19 10.12 22.26
CA GLN A 355 14.08 10.92 22.77
C GLN A 355 13.94 12.26 22.05
N LYS A 356 15.06 12.86 21.63
CA LYS A 356 15.00 14.09 20.83
C LYS A 356 14.31 13.88 19.48
N LEU A 357 14.61 12.77 18.79
CA LEU A 357 14.00 12.41 17.51
C LEU A 357 12.51 12.07 17.67
N ILE A 358 12.18 11.27 18.70
CA ILE A 358 10.78 10.95 19.04
C ILE A 358 9.96 12.21 19.36
N ASN A 359 10.54 13.15 20.12
CA ASN A 359 9.87 14.42 20.43
C ASN A 359 9.68 15.30 19.19
N ASP A 360 10.62 15.28 18.25
CA ASP A 360 10.51 15.99 16.99
C ASP A 360 9.34 15.44 16.14
N LEU A 361 9.23 14.11 16.00
CA LEU A 361 8.08 13.45 15.35
C LEU A 361 6.75 13.82 16.00
N ASN A 362 6.67 13.78 17.33
CA ASN A 362 5.47 14.17 18.07
C ASN A 362 5.13 15.65 17.88
N SER A 363 6.13 16.53 17.78
CA SER A 363 5.89 17.95 17.54
C SER A 363 5.29 18.22 16.14
N LYS A 364 5.77 17.48 15.13
CA LYS A 364 5.22 17.51 13.77
C LYS A 364 3.79 16.99 13.74
N LYS A 365 3.50 15.86 14.42
CA LYS A 365 2.13 15.34 14.61
C LYS A 365 1.17 16.41 15.15
N VAL A 366 1.57 17.14 16.20
CA VAL A 366 0.74 18.21 16.78
C VAL A 366 0.49 19.35 15.79
N ASN A 367 1.51 19.73 15.01
CA ASN A 367 1.37 20.76 13.98
C ASN A 367 0.44 20.34 12.85
N ILE A 368 0.53 19.08 12.41
CA ILE A 368 -0.35 18.51 11.38
C ILE A 368 -1.80 18.60 11.84
N TYR A 369 -2.11 18.14 13.06
CA TYR A 369 -3.50 18.22 13.57
C TYR A 369 -4.02 19.64 13.71
N ARG A 370 -3.17 20.58 14.10
CA ARG A 370 -3.57 22.00 14.14
C ARG A 370 -3.95 22.49 12.74
N LEU A 371 -3.13 22.18 11.72
CA LEU A 371 -3.35 22.61 10.35
C LEU A 371 -4.55 21.90 9.69
N ASP A 372 -4.72 20.61 9.94
CA ASP A 372 -5.86 19.82 9.45
C ASP A 372 -7.19 20.33 10.04
N LYS A 373 -7.20 20.63 11.34
CA LYS A 373 -8.36 21.27 11.98
C LYS A 373 -8.66 22.65 11.38
N GLU A 374 -7.64 23.48 11.19
CA GLU A 374 -7.80 24.79 10.52
C GLU A 374 -8.32 24.65 9.09
N LEU A 375 -7.92 23.60 8.38
CA LEU A 375 -8.40 23.27 7.03
C LEU A 375 -9.87 22.86 7.06
N ASN A 376 -10.23 21.90 7.91
CA ASN A 376 -11.60 21.41 8.07
C ASN A 376 -12.56 22.56 8.37
N GLU A 377 -12.24 23.41 9.34
CA GLU A 377 -13.05 24.58 9.69
C GLU A 377 -13.22 25.55 8.50
N ALA A 378 -12.16 25.76 7.71
CA ALA A 378 -12.20 26.64 6.55
C ALA A 378 -13.01 26.05 5.38
N GLU A 379 -12.88 24.76 5.12
CA GLU A 379 -13.65 24.02 4.10
C GLU A 379 -15.14 23.98 4.48
N ASP A 380 -15.47 23.81 5.76
CA ASP A 380 -16.84 23.88 6.28
C ASP A 380 -17.49 25.26 6.09
N ILE A 381 -16.73 26.34 6.30
CA ILE A 381 -17.19 27.70 6.04
C ILE A 381 -17.46 27.87 4.55
N LEU A 382 -16.55 27.40 3.68
CA LEU A 382 -16.70 27.52 2.23
C LEU A 382 -17.91 26.73 1.70
N LYS A 383 -18.17 25.54 2.25
CA LYS A 383 -19.35 24.71 1.94
C LYS A 383 -20.66 25.45 2.27
N LYS A 384 -20.69 26.25 3.35
CA LYS A 384 -21.87 27.03 3.77
C LYS A 384 -22.04 28.33 3.00
N GLU A 385 -20.95 29.03 2.71
CA GLU A 385 -20.97 30.30 2.00
C GLU A 385 -19.71 30.47 1.13
N PHE A 386 -19.92 30.68 -0.18
CA PHE A 386 -18.82 30.87 -1.11
C PHE A 386 -18.07 32.18 -0.87
N SER A 387 -16.76 32.10 -0.66
CA SER A 387 -15.86 33.26 -0.56
C SER A 387 -14.53 33.01 -1.24
N LYS A 388 -14.11 33.96 -2.09
CA LYS A 388 -12.78 33.93 -2.74
C LYS A 388 -11.65 34.04 -1.72
N GLU A 389 -11.84 34.83 -0.67
CA GLU A 389 -10.85 34.98 0.40
C GLU A 389 -10.68 33.67 1.19
N THR A 390 -11.79 32.97 1.48
CA THR A 390 -11.76 31.66 2.12
C THR A 390 -11.06 30.62 1.25
N LYS A 391 -11.30 30.61 -0.08
CA LYS A 391 -10.56 29.73 -1.01
C LYS A 391 -9.05 29.99 -1.00
N ILE A 392 -8.61 31.24 -1.00
CA ILE A 392 -7.17 31.58 -0.93
C ILE A 392 -6.58 31.08 0.40
N LYS A 393 -7.30 31.29 1.51
CA LYS A 393 -6.87 30.81 2.84
C LYS A 393 -6.76 29.28 2.87
N ILE A 394 -7.74 28.57 2.31
CA ILE A 394 -7.73 27.11 2.19
C ILE A 394 -6.47 26.64 1.45
N ASN A 395 -6.16 27.23 0.29
CA ASN A 395 -4.97 26.85 -0.48
C ASN A 395 -3.67 27.07 0.31
N GLN A 396 -3.56 28.20 1.02
CA GLN A 396 -2.40 28.47 1.89
C GLN A 396 -2.27 27.48 3.05
N ILE A 397 -3.40 27.01 3.61
CA ILE A 397 -3.38 25.97 4.64
C ILE A 397 -2.95 24.64 4.02
N LYS A 398 -3.49 24.26 2.84
CA LYS A 398 -3.11 23.03 2.12
C LYS A 398 -1.61 22.97 1.83
N GLU A 399 -1.01 24.05 1.32
CA GLU A 399 0.43 24.12 1.06
C GLU A 399 1.27 23.91 2.34
N LYS A 400 0.84 24.51 3.46
CA LYS A 400 1.54 24.34 4.75
C LYS A 400 1.36 22.93 5.31
N LEU A 401 0.15 22.40 5.22
CA LEU A 401 -0.21 21.07 5.69
C LEU A 401 0.55 20.00 4.91
N GLN A 402 0.56 20.08 3.58
CA GLN A 402 1.35 19.21 2.70
C GLN A 402 2.82 19.20 3.11
N LYS A 403 3.42 20.38 3.30
CA LYS A 403 4.81 20.49 3.71
C LYS A 403 5.08 19.82 5.07
N GLU A 404 4.22 20.06 6.06
CA GLU A 404 4.39 19.50 7.40
C GLU A 404 4.21 17.97 7.40
N ILE A 405 3.25 17.46 6.61
CA ILE A 405 3.04 16.02 6.45
C ILE A 405 4.24 15.37 5.77
N ASN A 406 4.74 15.93 4.65
CA ASN A 406 5.91 15.38 3.97
C ASN A 406 7.14 15.37 4.90
N ASP A 407 7.38 16.45 5.65
CA ASP A 407 8.47 16.52 6.63
C ASP A 407 8.31 15.47 7.75
N PHE A 408 7.08 15.17 8.18
CA PHE A 408 6.81 14.07 9.11
C PHE A 408 7.11 12.71 8.50
N LEU A 409 6.58 12.42 7.30
CA LEU A 409 6.76 11.13 6.63
C LEU A 409 8.25 10.84 6.39
N ASP A 410 8.99 11.81 5.84
CA ASP A 410 10.42 11.68 5.60
C ASP A 410 11.20 11.51 6.91
N SER A 411 10.84 12.26 7.96
CA SER A 411 11.48 12.15 9.28
C SER A 411 11.23 10.78 9.91
N PHE A 412 10.01 10.25 9.80
CA PHE A 412 9.64 8.95 10.35
C PHE A 412 10.35 7.81 9.62
N THR A 413 10.33 7.82 8.28
CA THR A 413 11.05 6.83 7.45
C THR A 413 12.55 6.84 7.73
N ASN A 414 13.17 8.02 7.77
CA ASN A 414 14.60 8.13 8.07
C ASN A 414 14.92 7.68 9.51
N PHE A 415 14.07 8.03 10.49
CA PHE A 415 14.21 7.56 11.87
C PHE A 415 14.25 6.03 11.93
N ARG A 416 13.25 5.38 11.32
CA ARG A 416 13.07 3.92 11.24
C ARG A 416 14.25 3.22 10.56
N GLU A 417 14.54 3.61 9.32
CA GLU A 417 15.42 2.84 8.43
C GLU A 417 16.90 3.11 8.66
N LYS A 418 17.24 4.22 9.32
CA LYS A 418 18.63 4.68 9.40
C LYS A 418 19.04 5.16 10.77
N GLU A 419 18.36 6.17 11.32
CA GLU A 419 18.83 6.83 12.53
C GLU A 419 18.80 5.88 13.73
N LEU A 420 17.74 5.06 13.83
CA LEU A 420 17.58 4.10 14.91
C LEU A 420 18.73 3.09 14.95
N ASN A 421 18.98 2.37 13.85
CA ASN A 421 20.07 1.40 13.79
C ASN A 421 21.43 2.09 14.04
N GLN A 422 21.66 3.28 13.48
CA GLN A 422 22.90 4.02 13.67
C GLN A 422 23.14 4.42 15.15
N ILE A 423 22.10 4.81 15.87
CA ILE A 423 22.18 5.16 17.30
C ILE A 423 22.44 3.89 18.12
N LEU A 424 21.64 2.84 17.91
CA LEU A 424 21.74 1.59 18.65
C LEU A 424 23.06 0.87 18.39
N SER A 425 23.57 0.88 17.16
CA SER A 425 24.87 0.26 16.81
C SER A 425 26.03 0.88 17.59
N GLN A 426 25.98 2.19 17.85
CA GLN A 426 27.01 2.87 18.64
C GLN A 426 26.93 2.51 20.14
N ALA A 427 25.74 2.19 20.64
CA ALA A 427 25.52 1.88 22.05
C ALA A 427 25.63 0.38 22.39
N LEU A 428 25.10 -0.48 21.52
CA LEU A 428 24.85 -1.91 21.78
C LEU A 428 25.65 -2.84 20.87
N LYS A 429 26.37 -2.30 19.89
CA LYS A 429 27.00 -3.01 18.75
C LYS A 429 25.98 -3.45 17.69
N THR A 430 26.46 -3.57 16.46
CA THR A 430 25.67 -3.77 15.24
C THR A 430 24.70 -4.96 15.31
N GLU A 431 25.17 -6.14 15.69
CA GLU A 431 24.33 -7.35 15.73
C GLU A 431 23.11 -7.22 16.66
N ARG A 432 23.27 -6.57 17.81
CA ARG A 432 22.15 -6.31 18.74
C ARG A 432 21.21 -5.24 18.19
N ALA A 433 21.77 -4.19 17.62
CA ALA A 433 20.98 -3.10 17.02
C ALA A 433 20.10 -3.62 15.88
N GLU A 434 20.68 -4.41 14.96
CA GLU A 434 19.97 -5.05 13.86
C GLU A 434 18.87 -5.97 14.38
N SER A 435 19.16 -6.81 15.37
CA SER A 435 18.15 -7.70 15.96
C SER A 435 16.99 -6.96 16.61
N ILE A 436 17.24 -5.85 17.31
CA ILE A 436 16.17 -5.05 17.95
C ILE A 436 15.32 -4.38 16.89
N VAL A 437 15.94 -3.73 15.90
CA VAL A 437 15.22 -3.06 14.81
C VAL A 437 14.39 -4.08 14.04
N GLN A 438 14.97 -5.21 13.66
CA GLN A 438 14.27 -6.27 12.94
C GLN A 438 13.06 -6.78 13.72
N SER A 439 13.19 -7.01 15.04
CA SER A 439 12.07 -7.46 15.87
C SER A 439 10.91 -6.45 15.89
N VAL A 440 11.21 -5.15 15.98
CA VAL A 440 10.18 -4.10 15.95
C VAL A 440 9.50 -4.03 14.58
N GLU A 441 10.28 -4.10 13.49
CA GLU A 441 9.76 -4.09 12.12
C GLU A 441 8.88 -5.31 11.82
N GLU A 442 9.28 -6.51 12.27
CA GLU A 442 8.53 -7.75 12.06
C GLU A 442 7.18 -7.75 12.79
N GLU A 443 7.14 -7.24 14.02
CA GLU A 443 5.91 -7.16 14.81
C GLU A 443 4.95 -6.07 14.31
N LEU A 444 5.47 -5.04 13.64
CA LEU A 444 4.67 -3.97 13.04
C LEU A 444 4.49 -4.09 11.52
N TYR A 445 4.88 -5.23 10.93
CA TYR A 445 4.95 -5.41 9.48
C TYR A 445 3.65 -4.99 8.77
N GLU A 446 2.49 -5.41 9.28
CA GLU A 446 1.18 -5.06 8.72
C GLU A 446 0.90 -3.55 8.77
N ILE A 447 1.13 -2.92 9.92
CA ILE A 447 0.90 -1.48 10.11
C ILE A 447 1.86 -0.65 9.24
N LEU A 448 3.09 -1.12 9.05
CA LEU A 448 4.08 -0.48 8.19
C LEU A 448 3.75 -0.66 6.69
N ASN A 449 3.15 -1.78 6.28
CA ASN A 449 2.61 -1.91 4.92
C ASN A 449 1.47 -0.90 4.68
N HIS A 450 0.57 -0.73 5.66
CA HIS A 450 -0.46 0.32 5.57
C HIS A 450 0.14 1.72 5.48
N PHE A 451 1.21 1.99 6.22
CA PHE A 451 1.93 3.26 6.15
C PHE A 451 2.47 3.58 4.76
N ASP A 452 3.03 2.58 4.06
CA ASP A 452 3.55 2.79 2.70
C ASP A 452 2.41 3.12 1.71
N VAL A 453 1.26 2.44 1.85
CA VAL A 453 0.05 2.73 1.08
C VAL A 453 -0.50 4.13 1.42
N ASP A 454 -0.61 4.46 2.70
CA ASP A 454 -1.10 5.76 3.17
C ASP A 454 -0.19 6.91 2.75
N THR A 455 1.13 6.69 2.74
CA THR A 455 2.11 7.66 2.23
C THR A 455 1.83 7.98 0.77
N LYS A 456 1.58 6.97 -0.08
CA LYS A 456 1.21 7.17 -1.48
C LYS A 456 -0.14 7.88 -1.63
N ASN A 457 -1.14 7.50 -0.83
CA ASN A 457 -2.46 8.12 -0.82
C ASN A 457 -2.42 9.60 -0.40
N ILE A 458 -1.68 9.92 0.66
CA ILE A 458 -1.52 11.30 1.15
C ILE A 458 -0.83 12.15 0.07
N LYS A 459 0.25 11.65 -0.53
CA LYS A 459 0.94 12.37 -1.61
C LYS A 459 -0.01 12.63 -2.78
N SER A 460 -0.81 11.64 -3.20
CA SER A 460 -1.75 11.79 -4.31
C SER A 460 -2.87 12.80 -4.06
N ILE A 461 -3.30 12.99 -2.80
CA ILE A 461 -4.31 14.00 -2.42
C ILE A 461 -3.82 15.42 -2.72
N PHE A 462 -2.53 15.69 -2.53
CA PHE A 462 -1.95 17.02 -2.78
C PHE A 462 -1.39 17.20 -4.20
N SER A 463 -1.19 16.09 -4.93
CA SER A 463 -0.77 16.14 -6.33
C SER A 463 -1.82 16.85 -7.20
N PRO A 464 -1.40 17.63 -8.20
CA PRO A 464 -2.33 18.17 -9.18
C PRO A 464 -3.05 17.00 -9.85
N LYS A 465 -4.36 16.88 -9.57
CA LYS A 465 -5.21 15.84 -10.15
C LYS A 465 -5.07 15.92 -11.67
N GLU A 466 -4.47 14.90 -12.28
CA GLU A 466 -4.66 14.68 -13.70
C GLU A 466 -6.16 14.58 -13.96
N LYS A 467 -6.61 15.02 -15.13
CA LYS A 467 -7.89 14.58 -15.67
C LYS A 467 -7.75 13.10 -16.06
N THR A 468 -7.66 12.21 -15.08
CA THR A 468 -7.64 10.77 -15.32
C THR A 468 -9.03 10.21 -15.13
N ASN A 469 -9.54 9.67 -16.24
CA ASN A 469 -10.77 8.91 -16.43
C ASN A 469 -11.95 9.41 -15.62
N ASP A 470 -12.76 10.24 -16.26
CA ASP A 470 -14.10 10.54 -15.78
C ASP A 470 -14.84 9.23 -15.48
N LEU A 471 -15.07 8.98 -14.19
CA LEU A 471 -15.82 7.84 -13.71
C LEU A 471 -17.32 8.20 -13.63
N GLU A 472 -17.68 9.45 -13.86
CA GLU A 472 -19.08 9.88 -13.95
C GLU A 472 -19.77 9.09 -15.06
N GLY A 473 -20.99 8.61 -14.78
CA GLY A 473 -21.76 7.78 -15.69
C GLY A 473 -21.36 6.30 -15.72
N ARG A 474 -20.33 5.87 -14.98
CA ARG A 474 -19.97 4.45 -14.86
C ARG A 474 -21.11 3.66 -14.21
N TYR A 475 -21.44 2.52 -14.80
CA TYR A 475 -22.41 1.59 -14.23
C TYR A 475 -21.74 0.69 -13.19
N MET A 476 -22.34 0.64 -12.02
CA MET A 476 -21.87 -0.13 -10.88
C MET A 476 -22.92 -1.14 -10.43
N SER A 477 -22.49 -2.21 -9.77
CA SER A 477 -23.39 -3.15 -9.10
C SER A 477 -22.88 -3.59 -7.74
N THR A 478 -23.77 -3.66 -6.76
CA THR A 478 -23.50 -4.24 -5.44
C THR A 478 -24.07 -5.65 -5.37
N ARG A 479 -23.23 -6.62 -5.01
CA ARG A 479 -23.59 -8.04 -4.92
C ARG A 479 -22.70 -8.79 -3.94
N VAL A 480 -23.17 -9.90 -3.38
CA VAL A 480 -22.30 -10.86 -2.67
C VAL A 480 -21.34 -11.50 -3.68
N TRP A 481 -20.10 -11.82 -3.30
CA TRP A 481 -19.11 -12.49 -4.16
C TRP A 481 -19.59 -13.86 -4.69
N ASP A 482 -18.98 -14.38 -5.76
CA ASP A 482 -19.44 -15.62 -6.40
C ASP A 482 -18.70 -16.87 -5.91
N ARG A 483 -17.63 -16.65 -5.13
CA ARG A 483 -16.59 -17.63 -4.83
C ARG A 483 -15.89 -18.16 -6.08
N ASN A 484 -15.76 -17.31 -7.09
CA ASN A 484 -14.98 -17.60 -8.28
C ASN A 484 -13.50 -17.32 -7.97
N PRO A 485 -12.63 -18.35 -7.89
CA PRO A 485 -11.22 -18.14 -7.55
C PRO A 485 -10.46 -17.26 -8.55
N ASP A 486 -10.95 -17.05 -9.78
CA ASP A 486 -10.25 -16.16 -10.72
C ASP A 486 -10.40 -14.68 -10.38
N ILE A 487 -11.39 -14.31 -9.57
CA ILE A 487 -11.67 -12.91 -9.18
C ILE A 487 -11.54 -12.77 -7.66
N ASP A 488 -12.23 -13.63 -6.92
CA ASP A 488 -12.45 -13.45 -5.49
C ASP A 488 -11.20 -13.78 -4.64
N LEU A 489 -10.27 -14.61 -5.14
CA LEU A 489 -8.95 -14.80 -4.49
C LEU A 489 -8.07 -13.54 -4.55
N TYR A 490 -8.37 -12.62 -5.46
CA TYR A 490 -7.59 -11.41 -5.69
C TYR A 490 -8.30 -10.16 -5.17
N GLN A 491 -9.33 -10.33 -4.32
CA GLN A 491 -10.13 -9.22 -3.82
C GLN A 491 -9.26 -8.16 -3.14
N GLY A 492 -8.32 -8.57 -2.27
CA GLY A 492 -7.37 -7.66 -1.62
C GLY A 492 -6.36 -7.00 -2.57
N ASN A 493 -6.20 -7.49 -3.80
CA ASN A 493 -5.39 -6.84 -4.83
C ASN A 493 -6.21 -5.81 -5.64
N TYR A 494 -7.53 -5.96 -5.75
CA TYR A 494 -8.41 -5.01 -6.44
C TYR A 494 -8.80 -3.81 -5.56
N SER A 495 -9.11 -4.09 -4.29
CA SER A 495 -9.30 -3.12 -3.21
C SER A 495 -8.10 -3.30 -2.28
N PRO A 496 -7.00 -2.52 -2.46
CA PRO A 496 -5.73 -2.73 -1.77
C PRO A 496 -5.92 -2.96 -0.27
N CYS A 497 -5.70 -4.20 0.18
CA CYS A 497 -5.95 -4.64 1.55
C CYS A 497 -4.85 -5.60 1.98
N CYS A 498 -4.58 -5.69 3.29
CA CYS A 498 -3.55 -6.55 3.87
C CYS A 498 -3.77 -8.04 3.59
N ILE A 499 -5.00 -8.48 3.26
CA ILE A 499 -5.33 -9.87 2.92
C ILE A 499 -5.29 -10.18 1.42
N SER A 500 -4.46 -9.48 0.65
CA SER A 500 -4.23 -9.81 -0.76
C SER A 500 -3.62 -11.21 -0.94
N ILE A 501 -3.56 -11.72 -2.19
CA ILE A 501 -3.04 -13.09 -2.40
C ILE A 501 -1.54 -13.24 -2.09
N GLU A 502 -0.80 -12.13 -2.04
CA GLU A 502 0.65 -12.09 -1.87
C GLU A 502 1.10 -11.56 -0.50
N THR A 503 0.24 -10.77 0.16
CA THR A 503 0.43 -10.25 1.51
C THR A 503 -0.36 -11.14 2.47
N GLY A 504 0.34 -11.95 3.29
CA GLY A 504 -0.33 -12.68 4.36
C GLY A 504 -0.97 -11.72 5.37
N CYS A 505 -1.88 -12.21 6.20
CA CYS A 505 -2.40 -11.46 7.34
C CYS A 505 -1.40 -11.53 8.52
N GLY A 506 -1.35 -10.49 9.37
CA GLY A 506 -0.29 -10.16 10.35
C GLY A 506 0.22 -11.21 11.34
N SER A 507 -0.20 -12.48 11.26
CA SER A 507 0.38 -13.61 11.99
C SER A 507 1.47 -14.37 11.23
N SER A 508 1.47 -14.38 9.89
CA SER A 508 2.45 -15.17 9.12
C SER A 508 2.55 -14.75 7.63
N PRO A 509 3.78 -14.51 7.12
CA PRO A 509 4.00 -14.19 5.70
C PRO A 509 3.81 -15.39 4.75
N TYR A 510 3.54 -16.58 5.31
CA TYR A 510 3.33 -17.84 4.59
C TYR A 510 1.85 -18.20 4.45
N GLU A 511 0.94 -17.42 5.01
CA GLU A 511 -0.50 -17.71 4.96
C GLU A 511 -1.21 -16.93 3.86
N SER A 512 -2.36 -17.45 3.40
CA SER A 512 -3.26 -16.76 2.48
C SER A 512 -4.64 -16.61 3.13
N ALA A 513 -4.83 -15.51 3.87
CA ALA A 513 -6.08 -15.22 4.58
C ALA A 513 -7.30 -15.16 3.64
N ILE A 514 -7.13 -14.60 2.43
CA ILE A 514 -8.21 -14.59 1.43
C ILE A 514 -8.65 -16.00 1.02
N ALA A 515 -7.72 -16.96 0.91
CA ALA A 515 -8.08 -18.34 0.60
C ALA A 515 -8.84 -19.00 1.76
N ASP A 516 -8.53 -18.66 3.01
CA ASP A 516 -9.29 -19.10 4.17
C ASP A 516 -10.71 -18.53 4.15
N TYR A 517 -10.86 -17.23 3.88
CA TYR A 517 -12.16 -16.58 3.85
C TYR A 517 -13.03 -17.14 2.72
N LEU A 518 -12.43 -17.39 1.56
CA LEU A 518 -13.12 -17.95 0.39
C LEU A 518 -13.58 -19.40 0.62
N THR A 519 -12.97 -20.11 1.58
CA THR A 519 -13.34 -21.48 1.96
C THR A 519 -14.15 -21.57 3.27
N ASP A 520 -14.49 -20.45 3.90
CA ASP A 520 -15.32 -20.39 5.10
C ASP A 520 -16.74 -19.88 4.78
N LEU A 521 -17.76 -20.66 5.15
CA LEU A 521 -19.17 -20.31 4.91
C LEU A 521 -19.76 -19.33 5.93
N ALA A 522 -19.10 -19.08 7.06
CA ALA A 522 -19.51 -18.02 7.98
C ALA A 522 -19.01 -16.63 7.55
N ILE A 523 -18.20 -16.55 6.49
CA ILE A 523 -17.68 -15.31 5.91
C ILE A 523 -18.29 -15.11 4.52
N GLN A 524 -18.70 -13.88 4.23
CA GLN A 524 -19.14 -13.45 2.91
C GLN A 524 -18.55 -12.07 2.60
N ILE A 525 -18.26 -11.80 1.34
CA ILE A 525 -17.88 -10.45 0.91
C ILE A 525 -19.03 -9.86 0.10
N VAL A 526 -19.41 -8.62 0.41
CA VAL A 526 -20.26 -7.81 -0.45
C VAL A 526 -19.38 -6.87 -1.27
N ASN A 527 -19.41 -7.04 -2.59
CA ASN A 527 -18.61 -6.27 -3.54
C ASN A 527 -19.44 -5.18 -4.21
N ILE A 528 -18.85 -4.01 -4.40
CA ILE A 528 -19.22 -3.07 -5.46
C ILE A 528 -18.34 -3.37 -6.67
N VAL A 529 -18.94 -3.56 -7.83
CA VAL A 529 -18.27 -3.97 -9.07
C VAL A 529 -18.48 -2.91 -10.15
N ASP A 530 -17.39 -2.49 -10.81
CA ASP A 530 -17.46 -1.71 -12.05
C ASP A 530 -17.90 -2.64 -13.18
N LYS A 531 -19.11 -2.41 -13.73
CA LYS A 531 -19.70 -3.27 -14.77
C LYS A 531 -19.00 -3.15 -16.12
N GLU A 532 -18.28 -2.08 -16.39
CA GLU A 532 -17.55 -1.95 -17.64
C GLU A 532 -16.23 -2.71 -17.58
N LYS A 533 -15.52 -2.59 -16.44
CA LYS A 533 -14.25 -3.29 -16.22
C LYS A 533 -14.43 -4.73 -15.75
N GLN A 534 -15.62 -5.09 -15.26
CA GLN A 534 -15.94 -6.39 -14.67
C GLN A 534 -15.02 -6.76 -13.49
N ILE A 535 -14.63 -5.77 -12.68
CA ILE A 535 -13.76 -5.94 -11.51
C ILE A 535 -14.44 -5.39 -10.25
N PRO A 536 -14.22 -6.01 -9.08
CA PRO A 536 -14.62 -5.40 -7.82
C PRO A 536 -13.76 -4.15 -7.57
N VAL A 537 -14.37 -3.12 -7.00
CA VAL A 537 -13.71 -1.84 -6.66
C VAL A 537 -13.90 -1.47 -5.20
N CYS A 538 -14.76 -2.19 -4.48
CA CYS A 538 -14.90 -2.11 -3.04
C CYS A 538 -15.40 -3.45 -2.50
N ALA A 539 -14.88 -3.86 -1.34
CA ALA A 539 -15.24 -5.05 -0.60
C ALA A 539 -15.67 -4.68 0.81
N CYS A 540 -16.84 -5.15 1.22
CA CYS A 540 -17.29 -5.15 2.61
C CYS A 540 -17.13 -6.58 3.15
N TRP A 541 -16.23 -6.77 4.11
CA TRP A 541 -15.91 -8.07 4.69
C TRP A 541 -16.95 -8.40 5.75
N LEU A 542 -17.76 -9.43 5.54
CA LEU A 542 -18.86 -9.77 6.44
C LEU A 542 -18.63 -11.12 7.11
N TRP A 543 -18.95 -11.20 8.40
CA TRP A 543 -19.04 -12.47 9.11
C TRP A 543 -20.25 -12.55 10.03
N LEU A 544 -20.74 -13.78 10.26
CA LEU A 544 -21.84 -14.03 11.18
C LEU A 544 -21.31 -14.21 12.60
N GLY A 545 -21.79 -13.38 13.52
CA GLY A 545 -21.39 -13.41 14.92
C GLY A 545 -22.53 -13.71 15.88
N LYS A 546 -22.18 -13.93 17.14
CA LYS A 546 -23.08 -13.91 18.29
C LYS A 546 -22.61 -12.85 19.27
N ASP A 547 -23.55 -12.06 19.76
CA ASP A 547 -23.32 -11.18 20.90
C ASP A 547 -22.86 -12.01 22.10
N ASN A 548 -21.66 -11.76 22.64
CA ASN A 548 -21.09 -12.57 23.73
C ASN A 548 -21.97 -12.52 24.99
N LYS A 549 -22.72 -11.43 25.21
CA LYS A 549 -23.60 -11.26 26.38
C LYS A 549 -24.99 -11.83 26.15
N GLU A 550 -25.59 -11.56 24.99
CA GLU A 550 -26.99 -11.92 24.72
C GLU A 550 -27.17 -13.25 23.97
N GLY A 551 -26.10 -13.78 23.36
CA GLY A 551 -26.12 -14.97 22.51
C GLY A 551 -26.93 -14.82 21.22
N LYS A 552 -27.39 -13.61 20.90
CA LYS A 552 -28.20 -13.32 19.70
C LYS A 552 -27.31 -13.19 18.46
N PRO A 553 -27.79 -13.63 17.29
CA PRO A 553 -27.04 -13.50 16.05
C PRO A 553 -26.88 -12.02 15.66
N VAL A 554 -25.71 -11.69 15.15
CA VAL A 554 -25.34 -10.37 14.63
C VAL A 554 -24.68 -10.54 13.26
N LEU A 555 -24.88 -9.58 12.37
CA LEU A 555 -24.11 -9.46 11.14
C LEU A 555 -22.99 -8.45 11.41
N VAL A 556 -21.75 -8.89 11.27
CA VAL A 556 -20.59 -8.03 11.48
C VAL A 556 -20.01 -7.64 10.13
N ILE A 557 -19.78 -6.34 9.96
CA ILE A 557 -18.93 -5.78 8.90
C ILE A 557 -17.55 -5.62 9.53
N ASP A 558 -16.59 -6.43 9.14
CA ASP A 558 -15.25 -6.37 9.74
C ASP A 558 -14.58 -5.03 9.41
N ASN A 559 -14.43 -4.79 8.11
CA ASN A 559 -13.93 -3.57 7.51
C ASN A 559 -14.48 -3.41 6.08
N ILE A 560 -14.24 -2.23 5.49
CA ILE A 560 -14.64 -1.87 4.13
C ILE A 560 -13.42 -1.31 3.40
N GLU A 561 -12.97 -2.04 2.38
CA GLU A 561 -11.78 -1.71 1.60
C GLU A 561 -12.20 -1.30 0.19
N ALA A 562 -11.61 -0.23 -0.34
CA ALA A 562 -12.02 0.32 -1.63
C ALA A 562 -10.85 0.86 -2.44
N ASN A 563 -10.96 0.74 -3.76
CA ASN A 563 -10.05 1.40 -4.66
C ASN A 563 -10.21 2.93 -4.52
N THR A 564 -9.11 3.59 -4.18
CA THR A 564 -9.06 5.02 -3.84
C THR A 564 -9.49 5.94 -4.98
N ASP A 565 -9.36 5.53 -6.24
CA ASP A 565 -9.86 6.30 -7.39
C ASP A 565 -11.39 6.43 -7.39
N TYR A 566 -12.08 5.46 -6.77
CA TYR A 566 -13.54 5.45 -6.65
C TYR A 566 -13.97 6.04 -5.31
N SER A 567 -13.47 5.52 -4.20
CA SER A 567 -13.92 5.91 -2.85
C SER A 567 -13.67 7.39 -2.55
N ASN A 568 -12.57 7.98 -3.06
CA ASN A 568 -12.29 9.41 -2.88
C ASN A 568 -13.17 10.35 -3.72
N LYS A 569 -13.94 9.82 -4.69
CA LYS A 569 -14.79 10.61 -5.59
C LYS A 569 -16.29 10.36 -5.38
N TYR A 570 -16.66 9.23 -4.77
CA TYR A 570 -18.05 8.75 -4.68
C TYR A 570 -18.38 8.16 -3.30
N GLN A 571 -17.83 8.74 -2.24
CA GLN A 571 -17.91 8.21 -0.88
C GLN A 571 -19.34 8.10 -0.36
N GLU A 572 -20.17 9.14 -0.54
CA GLU A 572 -21.55 9.13 -0.07
C GLU A 572 -22.41 8.16 -0.88
N GLN A 573 -22.22 8.08 -2.21
CA GLN A 573 -22.89 7.06 -3.02
C GLN A 573 -22.54 5.64 -2.59
N PHE A 574 -21.26 5.35 -2.31
CA PHE A 574 -20.82 4.04 -1.82
C PHE A 574 -21.43 3.74 -0.45
N LYS A 575 -21.39 4.70 0.47
CA LYS A 575 -21.96 4.59 1.82
C LYS A 575 -23.46 4.33 1.80
N GLU A 576 -24.23 5.09 1.02
CA GLU A 576 -25.68 4.89 0.88
C GLU A 576 -25.99 3.50 0.33
N GLN A 577 -25.26 3.10 -0.71
CA GLN A 577 -25.46 1.85 -1.40
C GLN A 577 -25.10 0.64 -0.52
N ILE A 578 -23.95 0.68 0.15
CA ILE A 578 -23.51 -0.36 1.10
C ILE A 578 -24.51 -0.46 2.26
N THR A 579 -24.87 0.68 2.88
CA THR A 579 -25.79 0.71 4.01
C THR A 579 -27.13 0.08 3.65
N LYS A 580 -27.69 0.45 2.48
CA LYS A 580 -28.95 -0.10 2.01
C LYS A 580 -28.84 -1.60 1.73
N TYR A 581 -27.83 -2.02 0.98
CA TYR A 581 -27.67 -3.41 0.57
C TYR A 581 -27.45 -4.33 1.77
N ILE A 582 -26.58 -3.95 2.72
CA ILE A 582 -26.30 -4.76 3.93
C ILE A 582 -27.53 -4.84 4.83
N LYS A 583 -28.32 -3.78 4.97
CA LYS A 583 -29.60 -3.83 5.71
C LYS A 583 -30.58 -4.81 5.09
N ASP A 584 -30.75 -4.77 3.77
CA ASP A 584 -31.62 -5.71 3.06
C ASP A 584 -31.12 -7.14 3.21
N TYR A 585 -29.81 -7.34 3.17
CA TYR A 585 -29.18 -8.64 3.32
C TYR A 585 -29.33 -9.19 4.75
N ALA A 586 -29.08 -8.39 5.79
CA ALA A 586 -29.30 -8.76 7.18
C ALA A 586 -30.77 -9.17 7.44
N ASN A 587 -31.71 -8.41 6.86
CA ASN A 587 -33.13 -8.71 6.96
C ASN A 587 -33.50 -10.04 6.28
N SER A 588 -32.94 -10.35 5.11
CA SER A 588 -33.24 -11.61 4.40
C SER A 588 -32.75 -12.84 5.16
N ILE A 589 -31.66 -12.70 5.92
CA ILE A 589 -31.11 -13.77 6.75
C ILE A 589 -31.73 -13.87 8.16
N GLY A 590 -32.64 -12.93 8.51
CA GLY A 590 -33.32 -12.90 9.80
C GLY A 590 -32.51 -12.28 10.95
N VAL A 591 -31.45 -11.54 10.63
CA VAL A 591 -30.56 -10.90 11.60
C VAL A 591 -30.92 -9.41 11.73
N LYS A 592 -31.15 -8.96 12.97
CA LYS A 592 -31.65 -7.59 13.24
C LYS A 592 -30.56 -6.59 13.60
N LYS A 593 -29.47 -7.07 14.19
CA LYS A 593 -28.37 -6.23 14.68
C LYS A 593 -27.25 -6.28 13.65
N ILE A 594 -26.77 -5.10 13.26
CA ILE A 594 -25.64 -4.96 12.34
C ILE A 594 -24.58 -4.12 13.04
N VAL A 595 -23.37 -4.66 13.13
CA VAL A 595 -22.24 -3.96 13.73
C VAL A 595 -21.08 -3.90 12.76
N MET A 596 -20.15 -2.99 13.03
CA MET A 596 -19.02 -2.70 12.16
C MET A 596 -17.76 -2.46 12.99
N GLY A 597 -16.62 -2.98 12.54
CA GLY A 597 -15.31 -2.64 13.08
C GLY A 597 -15.00 -1.15 12.87
N MET A 598 -14.32 -0.53 13.82
CA MET A 598 -14.12 0.93 13.80
C MET A 598 -12.86 1.37 13.04
N TYR A 599 -11.99 0.43 12.67
CA TYR A 599 -10.68 0.69 12.07
C TYR A 599 -10.66 0.23 10.60
N TYR A 600 -9.66 0.70 9.84
CA TYR A 600 -9.38 0.26 8.46
C TYR A 600 -10.57 0.30 7.48
N ASN A 601 -11.37 1.37 7.51
CA ASN A 601 -12.51 1.56 6.60
C ASN A 601 -12.28 2.71 5.62
N ASP A 602 -12.19 2.39 4.32
CA ASP A 602 -12.12 3.36 3.23
C ASP A 602 -13.47 4.05 2.95
N VAL A 603 -14.58 3.45 3.38
CA VAL A 603 -15.92 4.04 3.29
C VAL A 603 -16.53 4.15 4.69
N ASN A 604 -16.73 5.37 5.16
CA ASN A 604 -17.24 5.64 6.51
C ASN A 604 -18.77 5.51 6.56
N LEU A 605 -19.26 4.46 7.22
CA LEU A 605 -20.71 4.33 7.50
C LEU A 605 -21.10 5.11 8.75
N ALA A 606 -22.34 5.61 8.78
CA ALA A 606 -22.88 6.29 9.95
C ALA A 606 -23.27 5.25 11.03
N VAL A 607 -22.40 5.08 12.03
CA VAL A 607 -22.57 4.09 13.11
C VAL A 607 -22.55 4.75 14.49
N LYS A 608 -23.19 4.09 15.46
CA LYS A 608 -23.14 4.48 16.87
C LYS A 608 -22.11 3.64 17.60
N GLU A 609 -20.99 4.26 17.94
CA GLU A 609 -19.91 3.59 18.66
C GLU A 609 -20.34 3.10 20.05
N HIS A 610 -19.95 1.88 20.40
CA HIS A 610 -20.11 1.29 21.70
C HIS A 610 -19.02 0.23 21.95
N ARG A 611 -19.00 -0.33 23.16
CA ARG A 611 -18.13 -1.46 23.48
C ARG A 611 -18.86 -2.77 23.64
N ASN A 612 -18.50 -3.76 22.83
CA ASN A 612 -19.01 -5.13 22.96
C ASN A 612 -18.08 -6.12 22.23
N GLU A 613 -18.15 -7.38 22.64
CA GLU A 613 -17.44 -8.47 21.98
C GLU A 613 -18.44 -9.34 21.21
N TYR A 614 -18.05 -9.76 20.02
CA TYR A 614 -18.81 -10.68 19.18
C TYR A 614 -17.96 -11.90 18.86
N ILE A 615 -18.57 -13.08 18.97
CA ILE A 615 -17.90 -14.34 18.69
C ILE A 615 -18.41 -14.87 17.37
N LYS A 616 -17.51 -15.19 16.44
CA LYS A 616 -17.88 -15.77 15.14
C LYS A 616 -18.67 -17.06 15.32
N ILE A 617 -19.70 -17.23 14.49
CA ILE A 617 -20.48 -18.46 14.40
C ILE A 617 -19.72 -19.49 13.57
N GLY A 618 -19.59 -20.70 14.11
CA GLY A 618 -18.86 -21.78 13.46
C GLY A 618 -17.40 -21.83 13.90
N LEU A 619 -16.66 -22.79 13.37
CA LEU A 619 -15.23 -22.94 13.64
C LEU A 619 -14.45 -22.37 12.46
N ASN A 620 -13.26 -21.83 12.73
CA ASN A 620 -12.33 -21.38 11.69
C ASN A 620 -11.71 -22.59 10.99
N ASN A 621 -11.39 -22.47 9.70
CA ASN A 621 -10.65 -23.53 8.99
C ASN A 621 -9.19 -23.63 9.47
N ARG A 622 -8.66 -22.54 10.07
CA ARG A 622 -7.36 -22.50 10.75
C ARG A 622 -7.50 -22.71 12.25
N TYR A 623 -6.50 -23.37 12.85
CA TYR A 623 -6.53 -23.73 14.28
C TYR A 623 -6.26 -22.53 15.20
N ASP A 624 -5.34 -21.67 14.78
CA ASP A 624 -4.98 -20.38 15.39
C ASP A 624 -6.03 -19.28 15.14
N GLY A 625 -6.92 -19.49 14.17
CA GLY A 625 -8.05 -18.62 13.89
C GLY A 625 -7.81 -17.66 12.74
N TYR A 626 -8.61 -16.61 12.67
CA TYR A 626 -8.47 -15.53 11.69
C TYR A 626 -8.22 -14.24 12.45
N TYR A 627 -7.47 -13.32 11.86
CA TYR A 627 -7.45 -11.95 12.36
C TYR A 627 -8.71 -11.24 11.84
N LEU A 628 -9.67 -11.02 12.74
CA LEU A 628 -10.90 -10.28 12.47
C LEU A 628 -10.86 -9.02 13.32
N GLU A 629 -10.79 -7.86 12.69
CA GLU A 629 -10.61 -6.57 13.38
C GLU A 629 -11.74 -6.28 14.37
N SER A 630 -12.95 -6.75 14.05
CA SER A 630 -14.15 -6.55 14.88
C SER A 630 -14.25 -7.50 16.08
N GLU A 631 -13.24 -8.32 16.35
CA GLU A 631 -13.13 -9.03 17.64
C GLU A 631 -12.66 -8.10 18.77
N GLU A 632 -12.11 -6.92 18.46
CA GLU A 632 -11.76 -5.91 19.47
C GLU A 632 -12.99 -5.27 20.13
N GLU A 633 -12.87 -4.84 21.39
CA GLU A 633 -13.99 -4.33 22.20
C GLU A 633 -14.76 -3.15 21.56
N ARG A 634 -14.19 -2.42 20.59
CA ARG A 634 -14.73 -1.15 20.09
C ARG A 634 -15.40 -1.32 18.72
N VAL A 635 -16.72 -1.23 18.71
CA VAL A 635 -17.55 -1.49 17.52
C VAL A 635 -18.59 -0.39 17.28
N GLY A 636 -18.96 -0.18 16.02
CA GLY A 636 -20.06 0.69 15.61
C GLY A 636 -21.36 -0.08 15.41
N GLU A 637 -22.47 0.37 15.99
CA GLU A 637 -23.82 -0.16 15.71
C GLU A 637 -24.45 0.60 14.54
N LEU A 638 -24.71 -0.10 13.44
CA LEU A 638 -25.37 0.46 12.25
C LEU A 638 -26.91 0.41 12.36
N VAL A 639 -27.44 -0.67 12.96
CA VAL A 639 -28.87 -0.92 13.19
C VAL A 639 -29.11 -1.65 14.50
#